data_AF-A0A7I7W008-F1
#
_entry.id   AF-A0A7I7W008-F1
#
_cell.length_a   1.000
_cell.length_b   1.000
_cell.length_c   1.000
_cell.angle_alpha   90.00
_cell.angle_beta   90.00
_cell.angle_gamma   90.00
#
_symmetry.space_group_name_H-M   'P 1'
#
loop_
_entity.id
_entity.type
_entity.pdbx_description
1 polymer ?
#
loop_
_entity_poly.entity_id
_entity_poly.type
_entity_poly.pdbx_seq_one_letter_code
_entity_poly.pdbx_strand_id
1 'polypeptide(L)'
;MADAPGATLEGILAEHGPLDEDDIARRLRDAGVADPDAVLEELQLEIAFPARQLVDDRWVWVPNVVTGRVLTHRVTADELAHDILNVCPDLEPITTLCEHDQWFADGSPAQVVMFDYDDELLEERGIPDEAVAEGGALLLAAGTLAGLGVAEGDLVGVRLTKQGLVVERVSDVADPPVGERLAAMLDADEPIYIDAAVWTACLEDPALFTQPLPPLSEIIDDHGLVRSLDLFAPAGFDFDAWRLELRSAMLAERHDLDLDDAFALCTLVKLYEQISALVEAVDELPADAPAPIAEGAEPPEDDEFADLLGELGAALADPRLADLLVAETVGLDSSGAPALGLFADVLEPKVPRAARVACRWLRAIALERIGDIEAAERELLAAESMDPDWPLPLRELARIASDRGDAERGLALLRRAGAEPDHPLVELLERYRPEPRTDLGRNEPCWCGSGRKYKKCHLGREQLPLAERAKWLYAKAIQHVLLSGWDELLAEVSYERCRYTDDAPDALEDPLVLDAVLFEGGAFEEFLETRGSLLPDDERLLAEQWLLAERSVFEVEQVQPGRSVTLRDVRTGDTQEVQERTASRQLKEGQLICARPIPVGDDTMQFFGGLEPVALHERDRLIDLLDTEPDAAELVAELSRRFAPPMLVNSEGDPLAICEATVRVSDPDRMQAALDDTYDRVDDDEPQWFEHVEIQGMQRLRASMSLEGRTLDVAASSEKRMDRVLATLARLDPEMKVLDDFRRPVRDARDAAELAEEFGVGDEDELDDDDPKVAAALEEFIRDYETKWLDQPIPALDGHTPRQAADDPTRRGDLIKLLDSFPSGAAARGGMDVDRLRAALGL
;
A
#
# COMPACT_ATOMS: atom_id res chain seq x y z
N MET A 1 2.12 -31.64 -1.24
CA MET A 1 3.25 -31.39 -2.16
C MET A 1 2.70 -30.85 -3.47
N ALA A 2 2.39 -29.56 -3.51
CA ALA A 2 2.35 -28.79 -4.75
C ALA A 2 3.62 -27.94 -4.68
N ASP A 3 4.54 -28.12 -5.64
CA ASP A 3 5.68 -27.22 -5.76
C ASP A 3 5.16 -25.79 -5.98
N ALA A 4 5.85 -24.79 -5.42
CA ALA A 4 5.54 -23.39 -5.70
C ALA A 4 5.44 -23.17 -7.23
N PRO A 5 4.44 -22.42 -7.73
CA PRO A 5 4.22 -22.27 -9.17
C PRO A 5 5.48 -21.86 -9.96
N GLY A 6 6.32 -21.01 -9.37
CA GLY A 6 7.60 -20.59 -9.96
C GLY A 6 8.63 -21.73 -10.14
N ALA A 7 8.74 -22.66 -9.18
CA ALA A 7 9.66 -23.80 -9.32
C ALA A 7 9.21 -24.77 -10.42
N THR A 8 7.88 -24.91 -10.59
CA THR A 8 7.32 -25.71 -11.68
C THR A 8 7.58 -25.05 -13.04
N LEU A 9 7.40 -23.74 -13.14
CA LEU A 9 7.67 -22.95 -14.35
C LEU A 9 9.16 -23.01 -14.73
N GLU A 10 10.07 -22.84 -13.76
CA GLU A 10 11.52 -23.00 -13.96
C GLU A 10 11.83 -24.37 -14.54
N GLY A 11 11.31 -25.44 -13.94
CA GLY A 11 11.51 -26.81 -14.40
C GLY A 11 11.05 -27.03 -15.84
N ILE A 12 9.89 -26.47 -16.21
CA ILE A 12 9.33 -26.55 -17.56
C ILE A 12 10.23 -25.86 -18.58
N LEU A 13 10.63 -24.62 -18.33
CA LEU A 13 11.45 -23.84 -19.26
C LEU A 13 12.91 -24.34 -19.31
N ALA A 14 13.43 -24.89 -18.21
CA ALA A 14 14.73 -25.53 -18.17
C ALA A 14 14.77 -26.84 -18.97
N GLU A 15 13.72 -27.68 -18.90
CA GLU A 15 13.66 -28.95 -19.61
C GLU A 15 13.41 -28.77 -21.12
N HIS A 16 12.51 -27.85 -21.46
CA HIS A 16 11.99 -27.75 -22.84
C HIS A 16 12.59 -26.60 -23.65
N GLY A 17 13.33 -25.71 -23.01
CA GLY A 17 13.82 -24.48 -23.64
C GLY A 17 12.68 -23.46 -23.84
N PRO A 18 12.84 -22.49 -24.76
CA PRO A 18 11.86 -21.43 -24.95
C PRO A 18 10.53 -21.94 -25.51
N LEU A 19 9.42 -21.50 -24.92
CA LEU A 19 8.05 -21.93 -25.24
C LEU A 19 7.11 -20.72 -25.37
N ASP A 20 6.05 -20.87 -26.17
CA ASP A 20 4.92 -19.94 -26.16
C ASP A 20 4.01 -20.16 -24.93
N GLU A 21 3.14 -19.18 -24.65
CA GLU A 21 2.24 -19.22 -23.49
C GLU A 21 1.27 -20.40 -23.51
N ASP A 22 0.73 -20.74 -24.69
CA ASP A 22 -0.18 -21.88 -24.86
C ASP A 22 0.49 -23.21 -24.45
N ASP A 23 1.75 -23.37 -24.82
CA ASP A 23 2.57 -24.52 -24.48
C ASP A 23 2.96 -24.54 -22.99
N ILE A 24 3.23 -23.37 -22.39
CA ILE A 24 3.48 -23.22 -20.95
C ILE A 24 2.23 -23.59 -20.15
N ALA A 25 1.08 -23.00 -20.45
CA ALA A 25 -0.19 -23.30 -19.78
C ALA A 25 -0.56 -24.77 -19.87
N ARG A 26 -0.32 -25.39 -21.03
CA ARG A 26 -0.56 -26.83 -21.21
C ARG A 26 0.34 -27.67 -20.32
N ARG A 27 1.62 -27.30 -20.17
CA ARG A 27 2.58 -28.05 -19.35
C ARG A 27 2.40 -27.83 -17.86
N LEU A 28 2.02 -26.62 -17.43
CA LEU A 28 1.63 -26.33 -16.06
C LEU A 28 0.43 -27.21 -15.64
N ARG A 29 -0.57 -27.36 -16.53
CA ARG A 29 -1.68 -28.31 -16.31
C ARG A 29 -1.22 -29.75 -16.20
N ASP A 30 -0.35 -30.19 -17.10
CA ASP A 30 0.18 -31.55 -17.08
C ASP A 30 1.03 -31.82 -15.81
N ALA A 31 1.66 -30.79 -15.24
CA ALA A 31 2.41 -30.83 -13.99
C ALA A 31 1.52 -30.74 -12.73
N GLY A 32 0.21 -30.52 -12.88
CA GLY A 32 -0.75 -30.50 -11.78
C GLY A 32 -0.97 -29.14 -11.11
N VAL A 33 -0.55 -28.03 -11.75
CA VAL A 33 -0.86 -26.67 -11.28
C VAL A 33 -2.36 -26.43 -11.43
N ALA A 34 -2.99 -25.98 -10.34
CA ALA A 34 -4.44 -25.83 -10.25
C ALA A 34 -4.97 -24.69 -11.14
N ASP A 35 -4.24 -23.58 -11.21
CA ASP A 35 -4.55 -22.40 -12.00
C ASP A 35 -3.35 -21.93 -12.83
N PRO A 36 -3.18 -22.44 -14.06
CA PRO A 36 -2.11 -22.02 -14.96
C PRO A 36 -2.27 -20.59 -15.47
N ASP A 37 -3.50 -20.08 -15.54
CA ASP A 37 -3.77 -18.77 -16.12
C ASP A 37 -3.27 -17.69 -15.15
N ALA A 38 -3.45 -17.87 -13.84
CA ALA A 38 -2.84 -17.01 -12.82
C ALA A 38 -1.30 -16.97 -12.91
N VAL A 39 -0.65 -18.10 -13.20
CA VAL A 39 0.81 -18.15 -13.38
C VAL A 39 1.24 -17.42 -14.66
N LEU A 40 0.44 -17.48 -15.72
CA LEU A 40 0.71 -16.73 -16.94
C LEU A 40 0.50 -15.23 -16.73
N GLU A 41 -0.52 -14.82 -15.98
CA GLU A 41 -0.70 -13.42 -15.59
C GLU A 41 0.52 -12.93 -14.80
N GLU A 42 1.00 -13.68 -13.81
CA GLU A 42 2.24 -13.36 -13.08
C GLU A 42 3.49 -13.33 -13.97
N LEU A 43 3.57 -14.23 -14.96
CA LEU A 43 4.66 -14.28 -15.93
C LEU A 43 4.68 -13.04 -16.83
N GLN A 44 3.52 -12.59 -17.31
CA GLN A 44 3.36 -11.41 -18.16
C GLN A 44 3.71 -10.10 -17.45
N LEU A 45 3.62 -10.06 -16.12
CA LEU A 45 4.07 -8.92 -15.34
C LEU A 45 5.61 -8.79 -15.30
N GLU A 46 6.35 -9.84 -15.67
CA GLU A 46 7.82 -9.92 -15.67
C GLU A 46 8.53 -9.67 -14.32
N ILE A 47 7.79 -9.38 -13.25
CA ILE A 47 8.34 -9.10 -11.91
C ILE A 47 8.38 -10.37 -11.04
N ALA A 48 7.48 -11.32 -11.27
CA ALA A 48 7.33 -12.49 -10.40
C ALA A 48 8.43 -13.54 -10.60
N PHE A 49 8.97 -13.65 -11.81
CA PHE A 49 9.91 -14.71 -12.19
C PHE A 49 11.08 -14.16 -13.02
N PRO A 50 12.29 -14.75 -12.91
CA PRO A 50 13.42 -14.45 -13.79
C PRO A 50 13.24 -15.11 -15.18
N ALA A 51 12.06 -14.91 -15.76
CA ALA A 51 11.68 -15.35 -17.10
C ALA A 51 11.32 -14.13 -17.94
N ARG A 52 11.73 -14.12 -19.20
CA ARG A 52 11.53 -12.99 -20.10
C ARG A 52 11.14 -13.45 -21.49
N GLN A 53 10.47 -12.58 -22.22
CA GLN A 53 10.11 -12.83 -23.61
C GLN A 53 11.29 -12.62 -24.56
N LEU A 54 11.42 -13.47 -25.57
CA LEU A 54 12.38 -13.36 -26.66
C LEU A 54 11.81 -12.54 -27.82
N VAL A 55 12.65 -12.20 -28.81
CA VAL A 55 12.23 -11.47 -30.03
C VAL A 55 11.15 -12.21 -30.85
N ASP A 56 11.02 -13.52 -30.65
CA ASP A 56 10.01 -14.35 -31.32
C ASP A 56 8.84 -14.75 -30.43
N ASP A 57 8.55 -13.93 -29.42
CA ASP A 57 7.44 -14.02 -28.45
C ASP A 57 7.49 -15.22 -27.49
N ARG A 58 8.50 -16.09 -27.61
CA ARG A 58 8.68 -17.23 -26.72
C ARG A 58 9.34 -16.82 -25.41
N TRP A 59 8.90 -17.42 -24.32
CA TRP A 59 9.42 -17.19 -22.98
C TRP A 59 10.62 -18.08 -22.67
N VAL A 60 11.62 -17.53 -21.98
CA VAL A 60 12.78 -18.28 -21.50
C VAL A 60 13.09 -18.01 -20.04
N TRP A 61 13.63 -19.02 -19.35
CA TRP A 61 14.24 -18.83 -18.03
C TRP A 61 15.62 -18.17 -18.18
N VAL A 62 15.74 -16.89 -17.85
CA VAL A 62 16.94 -16.07 -18.11
C VAL A 62 18.21 -16.66 -17.48
N PRO A 63 18.21 -17.18 -16.23
CA PRO A 63 19.41 -17.79 -15.63
C PRO A 63 20.02 -18.91 -16.49
N ASN A 64 19.20 -19.69 -17.20
CA ASN A 64 19.68 -20.76 -18.08
C ASN A 64 20.38 -20.24 -19.33
N VAL A 65 20.04 -19.03 -19.77
CA VAL A 65 20.63 -18.39 -20.94
C VAL A 65 21.95 -17.72 -20.58
N VAL A 66 22.01 -16.99 -19.47
CA VAL A 66 23.13 -16.08 -19.16
C VAL A 66 24.20 -16.69 -18.26
N THR A 67 23.95 -17.82 -17.60
CA THR A 67 24.95 -18.50 -16.76
C THR A 67 26.24 -18.78 -17.53
N GLY A 68 27.36 -18.29 -17.01
CA GLY A 68 28.68 -18.47 -17.60
C GLY A 68 29.03 -17.51 -18.74
N ARG A 69 28.12 -16.61 -19.12
CA ARG A 69 28.38 -15.53 -20.07
C ARG A 69 28.97 -14.31 -19.37
N VAL A 70 29.71 -13.50 -20.13
CA VAL A 70 30.38 -12.27 -19.69
C VAL A 70 29.91 -11.12 -20.56
N LEU A 71 29.24 -10.16 -19.96
CA LEU A 71 28.86 -8.90 -20.59
C LEU A 71 29.89 -7.86 -20.18
N THR A 72 30.32 -7.02 -21.12
CA THR A 72 31.43 -6.09 -20.91
C THR A 72 30.96 -4.65 -20.97
N HIS A 73 31.60 -3.81 -20.17
CA HIS A 73 31.31 -2.39 -20.09
C HIS A 73 32.61 -1.59 -20.04
N ARG A 74 32.59 -0.38 -20.61
CA ARG A 74 33.74 0.51 -20.63
C ARG A 74 33.59 1.56 -19.53
N VAL A 75 34.48 1.49 -18.54
CA VAL A 75 34.33 2.28 -17.32
C VAL A 75 34.66 3.76 -17.54
N THR A 76 33.78 4.63 -17.08
CA THR A 76 33.91 6.09 -17.09
C THR A 76 34.61 6.63 -15.83
N ALA A 77 34.89 7.93 -15.81
CA ALA A 77 35.53 8.57 -14.65
C ALA A 77 34.61 8.60 -13.41
N ASP A 78 33.32 8.84 -13.61
CA ASP A 78 32.35 8.95 -12.52
C ASP A 78 32.06 7.58 -11.91
N GLU A 79 31.91 6.55 -12.75
CA GLU A 79 31.80 5.15 -12.30
C GLU A 79 32.99 4.71 -11.44
N LEU A 80 34.21 5.08 -11.84
CA LEU A 80 35.42 4.82 -11.05
C LEU A 80 35.45 5.56 -9.72
N ALA A 81 34.88 6.77 -9.67
CA ALA A 81 34.86 7.58 -8.46
C ALA A 81 33.88 7.03 -7.42
N HIS A 82 32.78 6.44 -7.89
CA HIS A 82 31.64 6.03 -7.05
C HIS A 82 31.48 4.51 -6.87
N ASP A 83 32.30 3.71 -7.57
CA ASP A 83 32.19 2.24 -7.62
C ASP A 83 30.78 1.79 -8.03
N ILE A 84 30.35 2.28 -9.19
CA ILE A 84 29.12 1.89 -9.89
C ILE A 84 29.44 1.49 -11.33
N LEU A 85 28.53 0.77 -11.99
CA LEU A 85 28.58 0.50 -13.43
C LEU A 85 27.21 0.76 -14.03
N ASN A 86 27.08 1.73 -14.94
CA ASN A 86 25.82 1.97 -15.63
C ASN A 86 25.43 0.73 -16.43
N VAL A 87 24.18 0.28 -16.25
CA VAL A 87 23.79 -1.03 -16.78
C VAL A 87 23.33 -0.95 -18.22
N CYS A 88 22.65 0.12 -18.60
CA CYS A 88 22.07 0.25 -19.92
C CYS A 88 23.09 0.83 -20.93
N PRO A 89 23.30 0.20 -22.11
CA PRO A 89 22.70 -1.06 -22.56
C PRO A 89 23.60 -2.29 -22.29
N ASP A 90 24.82 -2.08 -21.80
CA ASP A 90 25.91 -3.06 -21.88
C ASP A 90 25.74 -4.28 -20.96
N LEU A 91 25.20 -4.06 -19.77
CA LEU A 91 25.08 -5.06 -18.70
C LEU A 91 23.63 -5.47 -18.45
N GLU A 92 22.67 -4.75 -19.02
CA GLU A 92 21.23 -5.01 -18.92
C GLU A 92 20.85 -6.49 -19.07
N PRO A 93 21.34 -7.25 -20.08
CA PRO A 93 20.94 -8.65 -20.26
C PRO A 93 21.34 -9.59 -19.11
N ILE A 94 22.23 -9.16 -18.21
CA ILE A 94 22.61 -9.91 -17.01
C ILE A 94 22.09 -9.27 -15.72
N THR A 95 21.92 -7.94 -15.69
CA THR A 95 21.49 -7.21 -14.50
C THR A 95 19.97 -7.20 -14.30
N THR A 96 19.16 -7.58 -15.29
CA THR A 96 17.72 -7.90 -15.08
C THR A 96 17.51 -8.92 -13.96
N LEU A 97 18.48 -9.81 -13.72
CA LEU A 97 18.41 -10.77 -12.62
C LEU A 97 18.50 -10.13 -11.23
N CYS A 98 18.98 -8.88 -11.13
CA CYS A 98 19.05 -8.13 -9.87
C CYS A 98 17.68 -7.61 -9.41
N GLU A 99 16.64 -7.68 -10.25
CA GLU A 99 15.24 -7.46 -9.85
C GLU A 99 14.73 -8.62 -8.96
N HIS A 100 15.49 -9.72 -8.90
CA HIS A 100 15.25 -10.85 -8.02
C HIS A 100 16.43 -11.01 -7.04
N ASP A 101 16.28 -11.85 -6.02
CA ASP A 101 17.32 -12.10 -5.01
C ASP A 101 18.64 -12.57 -5.64
N GLN A 102 19.55 -11.63 -5.89
CA GLN A 102 20.81 -11.88 -6.56
C GLN A 102 21.99 -11.34 -5.74
N TRP A 103 23.11 -12.04 -5.84
CA TRP A 103 24.29 -11.81 -5.01
C TRP A 103 25.55 -11.76 -5.88
N PHE A 104 26.54 -11.00 -5.45
CA PHE A 104 27.90 -11.14 -5.92
C PHE A 104 28.54 -12.40 -5.34
N ALA A 105 29.59 -12.92 -6.00
CA ALA A 105 30.28 -14.14 -5.57
C ALA A 105 31.00 -14.04 -4.22
N ASP A 106 31.15 -12.82 -3.67
CA ASP A 106 31.65 -12.58 -2.32
C ASP A 106 30.56 -12.60 -1.24
N GLY A 107 29.29 -12.78 -1.63
CA GLY A 107 28.13 -12.81 -0.76
C GLY A 107 27.53 -11.43 -0.43
N SER A 108 27.96 -10.36 -1.10
CA SER A 108 27.27 -9.07 -1.04
C SER A 108 26.05 -9.04 -1.98
N PRO A 109 24.96 -8.31 -1.66
CA PRO A 109 23.80 -8.22 -2.53
C PRO A 109 24.18 -7.51 -3.84
N ALA A 110 23.64 -8.00 -4.96
CA ALA A 110 23.78 -7.36 -6.26
C ALA A 110 22.48 -6.63 -6.58
N GLN A 111 22.54 -5.30 -6.61
CA GLN A 111 21.40 -4.44 -6.83
C GLN A 111 21.71 -3.39 -7.88
N VAL A 112 20.74 -3.12 -8.74
CA VAL A 112 20.74 -1.97 -9.64
C VAL A 112 20.04 -0.84 -8.91
N VAL A 113 20.70 0.31 -8.81
CA VAL A 113 20.15 1.52 -8.23
C VAL A 113 19.66 2.45 -9.33
N MET A 114 18.52 3.11 -9.09
CA MET A 114 17.91 4.06 -10.01
C MET A 114 17.77 5.43 -9.35
N PHE A 115 18.00 6.47 -10.13
CA PHE A 115 17.67 7.85 -9.74
C PHE A 115 16.15 7.99 -9.52
N ASP A 116 15.74 8.84 -8.57
CA ASP A 116 14.36 9.06 -8.07
C ASP A 116 13.75 7.91 -7.23
N TYR A 117 14.33 6.70 -7.28
CA TYR A 117 13.83 5.54 -6.53
C TYR A 117 14.72 5.17 -5.35
N ASP A 118 16.04 5.32 -5.48
CA ASP A 118 17.03 4.91 -4.49
C ASP A 118 17.80 6.10 -3.86
N ASP A 119 17.21 7.29 -3.84
CA ASP A 119 17.85 8.54 -3.43
C ASP A 119 18.51 8.45 -2.04
N GLU A 120 17.82 7.85 -1.06
CA GLU A 120 18.37 7.67 0.29
C GLU A 120 19.70 6.88 0.25
N LEU A 121 19.76 5.82 -0.55
CA LEU A 121 20.92 4.97 -0.69
C LEU A 121 22.04 5.66 -1.49
N LEU A 122 21.69 6.41 -2.54
CA LEU A 122 22.64 7.20 -3.34
C LEU A 122 23.28 8.29 -2.47
N GLU A 123 22.48 8.99 -1.65
CA GLU A 123 22.94 9.98 -0.68
C GLU A 123 23.87 9.37 0.37
N GLU A 124 23.51 8.23 0.95
CA GLU A 124 24.33 7.49 1.92
C GLU A 124 25.70 7.11 1.33
N ARG A 125 25.73 6.75 0.05
CA ARG A 125 26.94 6.39 -0.69
C ARG A 125 27.70 7.61 -1.24
N GLY A 126 27.11 8.81 -1.17
CA GLY A 126 27.66 10.04 -1.72
C GLY A 126 27.81 9.98 -3.25
N ILE A 127 26.84 9.37 -3.92
CA ILE A 127 26.78 9.24 -5.38
C ILE A 127 25.87 10.37 -5.88
N PRO A 128 26.35 11.25 -6.76
CA PRO A 128 25.51 12.29 -7.34
C PRO A 128 24.60 11.70 -8.40
N ASP A 129 23.40 12.25 -8.52
CA ASP A 129 22.36 11.80 -9.46
C ASP A 129 22.86 11.75 -10.90
N GLU A 130 23.68 12.72 -11.30
CA GLU A 130 24.21 12.78 -12.67
C GLU A 130 25.22 11.66 -13.00
N ALA A 131 25.69 10.90 -12.00
CA ALA A 131 26.55 9.75 -12.20
C ALA A 131 25.78 8.46 -12.54
N VAL A 132 24.47 8.40 -12.24
CA VAL A 132 23.59 7.27 -12.54
C VAL A 132 22.83 7.56 -13.82
N ALA A 133 23.00 6.71 -14.83
CA ALA A 133 22.25 6.84 -16.08
C ALA A 133 20.76 6.50 -15.87
N GLU A 134 19.90 6.97 -16.78
CA GLU A 134 18.44 6.74 -16.74
C GLU A 134 18.05 5.25 -16.65
N GLY A 135 18.86 4.35 -17.23
CA GLY A 135 18.66 2.89 -17.11
C GLY A 135 19.21 2.26 -15.83
N GLY A 136 19.66 3.07 -14.86
CA GLY A 136 20.21 2.62 -13.58
C GLY A 136 21.70 2.21 -13.62
N ALA A 137 22.24 1.93 -12.44
CA ALA A 137 23.62 1.51 -12.25
C ALA A 137 23.75 0.33 -11.27
N LEU A 138 24.57 -0.67 -11.62
CA LEU A 138 24.93 -1.76 -10.73
C LEU A 138 25.84 -1.24 -9.62
N LEU A 139 25.34 -1.27 -8.38
CA LEU A 139 26.09 -0.78 -7.22
C LEU A 139 27.15 -1.79 -6.80
N LEU A 140 28.41 -1.35 -6.71
CA LEU A 140 29.51 -2.18 -6.23
C LEU A 140 29.91 -1.81 -4.80
N ALA A 141 30.61 -2.71 -4.12
CA ALA A 141 31.27 -2.38 -2.87
C ALA A 141 32.37 -1.33 -3.11
N ALA A 142 32.53 -0.39 -2.18
CA ALA A 142 33.53 0.67 -2.31
C ALA A 142 34.96 0.10 -2.44
N GLY A 143 35.70 0.60 -3.43
CA GLY A 143 37.05 0.17 -3.80
C GLY A 143 37.12 -1.07 -4.69
N THR A 144 35.99 -1.59 -5.20
CA THR A 144 35.96 -2.76 -6.09
C THR A 144 36.75 -2.50 -7.38
N LEU A 145 36.47 -1.40 -8.08
CA LEU A 145 37.11 -1.09 -9.36
C LEU A 145 38.60 -0.77 -9.17
N ALA A 146 38.91 -0.03 -8.10
CA ALA A 146 40.29 0.22 -7.69
C ALA A 146 41.05 -1.08 -7.35
N GLY A 147 40.38 -2.03 -6.69
CA GLY A 147 40.92 -3.36 -6.35
C GLY A 147 41.22 -4.22 -7.57
N LEU A 148 40.41 -4.09 -8.64
CA LEU A 148 40.65 -4.71 -9.94
C LEU A 148 41.75 -4.02 -10.76
N GLY A 149 42.21 -2.84 -10.31
CA GLY A 149 43.25 -2.05 -10.96
C GLY A 149 42.83 -1.48 -12.31
N VAL A 150 41.53 -1.27 -12.51
CA VAL A 150 40.90 -0.72 -13.72
C VAL A 150 41.10 0.80 -13.74
N ALA A 151 41.34 1.37 -14.91
CA ALA A 151 41.42 2.81 -15.14
C ALA A 151 40.32 3.29 -16.09
N GLU A 152 40.14 4.60 -16.20
CA GLU A 152 39.13 5.18 -17.11
C GLU A 152 39.36 4.69 -18.55
N GLY A 153 38.30 4.20 -19.18
CA GLY A 153 38.31 3.62 -20.52
C GLY A 153 38.74 2.15 -20.59
N ASP A 154 39.16 1.52 -19.48
CA ASP A 154 39.38 0.08 -19.44
C ASP A 154 38.04 -0.69 -19.46
N LEU A 155 38.11 -1.97 -19.84
CA LEU A 155 36.94 -2.85 -19.84
C LEU A 155 36.82 -3.65 -18.54
N VAL A 156 35.60 -3.73 -18.05
CA VAL A 156 35.16 -4.67 -17.02
C VAL A 156 34.16 -5.64 -17.61
N GLY A 157 34.14 -6.87 -17.08
CA GLY A 157 33.19 -7.90 -17.42
C GLY A 157 32.36 -8.30 -16.21
N VAL A 158 31.06 -8.45 -16.40
CA VAL A 158 30.14 -8.99 -15.40
C VAL A 158 29.71 -10.38 -15.85
N ARG A 159 29.94 -11.37 -14.97
CA ARG A 159 29.69 -12.79 -15.25
C ARG A 159 28.81 -13.40 -14.18
N LEU A 160 27.74 -14.08 -14.59
CA LEU A 160 26.95 -14.92 -13.69
C LEU A 160 27.64 -16.27 -13.50
N THR A 161 27.97 -16.59 -12.25
CA THR A 161 28.50 -17.89 -11.84
C THR A 161 27.53 -18.59 -10.88
N LYS A 162 27.81 -19.85 -10.55
CA LYS A 162 27.04 -20.58 -9.52
C LYS A 162 27.10 -19.96 -8.11
N GLN A 163 28.06 -19.06 -7.87
CA GLN A 163 28.25 -18.38 -6.58
C GLN A 163 27.62 -16.97 -6.58
N GLY A 164 27.12 -16.49 -7.72
CA GLY A 164 26.69 -15.11 -7.89
C GLY A 164 27.42 -14.40 -9.03
N LEU A 165 27.17 -13.10 -9.15
CA LEU A 165 27.83 -12.22 -10.12
C LEU A 165 29.30 -11.99 -9.76
N VAL A 166 30.15 -11.97 -10.78
CA VAL A 166 31.58 -11.65 -10.66
C VAL A 166 31.89 -10.48 -11.56
N VAL A 167 32.49 -9.44 -10.99
CA VAL A 167 33.07 -8.33 -11.74
C VAL A 167 34.56 -8.60 -11.94
N GLU A 168 35.00 -8.64 -13.19
CA GLU A 168 36.39 -8.95 -13.55
C GLU A 168 36.96 -7.94 -14.54
N ARG A 169 38.27 -7.68 -14.46
CA ARG A 169 38.95 -6.85 -15.47
C ARG A 169 39.10 -7.63 -16.77
N VAL A 170 38.73 -7.02 -17.89
CA VAL A 170 38.85 -7.59 -19.22
C VAL A 170 40.00 -6.90 -19.97
N SER A 171 40.90 -7.70 -20.56
CA SER A 171 42.07 -7.19 -21.30
C SER A 171 41.96 -7.40 -22.81
N ASP A 172 41.29 -8.48 -23.21
CA ASP A 172 41.12 -8.89 -24.60
C ASP A 172 39.64 -9.24 -24.81
N VAL A 173 39.10 -8.85 -25.96
CA VAL A 173 37.75 -9.19 -26.40
C VAL A 173 37.82 -10.00 -27.69
N ALA A 174 36.90 -10.96 -27.83
CA ALA A 174 36.67 -11.65 -29.10
C ALA A 174 35.74 -10.82 -30.00
N ASP A 175 35.79 -11.03 -31.31
CA ASP A 175 34.99 -10.29 -32.30
C ASP A 175 34.19 -11.25 -33.21
N PRO A 176 33.21 -11.99 -32.65
CA PRO A 176 32.23 -12.70 -33.45
C PRO A 176 31.24 -11.72 -34.10
N PRO A 177 30.58 -12.07 -35.22
CA PRO A 177 29.68 -11.18 -35.96
C PRO A 177 28.31 -11.01 -35.25
N VAL A 178 28.34 -10.53 -34.00
CA VAL A 178 27.14 -10.32 -33.16
C VAL A 178 26.32 -9.16 -33.72
N GLY A 179 26.95 -8.05 -34.08
CA GLY A 179 26.22 -6.90 -34.62
C GLY A 179 25.53 -7.20 -35.95
N GLU A 180 26.10 -8.06 -36.82
CA GLU A 180 25.39 -8.53 -38.03
C GLU A 180 24.14 -9.34 -37.67
N ARG A 181 24.18 -10.11 -36.57
CA ARG A 181 23.05 -10.91 -36.10
C ARG A 181 21.97 -10.04 -35.47
N LEU A 182 22.35 -9.09 -34.61
CA LEU A 182 21.41 -8.13 -34.02
C LEU A 182 20.71 -7.30 -35.11
N ALA A 183 21.47 -6.80 -36.09
CA ALA A 183 20.91 -6.07 -37.23
C ALA A 183 19.94 -6.91 -38.07
N ALA A 184 20.12 -8.23 -38.14
CA ALA A 184 19.26 -9.13 -38.88
C ALA A 184 17.93 -9.46 -38.16
N MET A 185 17.82 -9.14 -36.87
CA MET A 185 16.59 -9.32 -36.08
C MET A 185 15.62 -8.14 -36.21
N LEU A 186 16.11 -6.95 -36.57
CA LEU A 186 15.32 -5.72 -36.64
C LEU A 186 14.30 -5.72 -37.79
N ASP A 187 13.10 -5.22 -37.51
CA ASP A 187 12.17 -4.69 -38.51
C ASP A 187 12.48 -3.20 -38.77
N ALA A 188 12.04 -2.64 -39.89
CA ALA A 188 12.19 -1.24 -40.24
C ALA A 188 11.29 -0.32 -39.41
N ASP A 189 10.14 -0.83 -38.96
CA ASP A 189 9.07 -0.02 -38.36
C ASP A 189 8.96 -0.17 -36.83
N GLU A 190 9.73 -1.08 -36.21
CA GLU A 190 9.68 -1.34 -34.76
C GLU A 190 11.08 -1.49 -34.15
N PRO A 191 11.36 -0.87 -32.99
CA PRO A 191 12.59 -1.11 -32.24
C PRO A 191 12.51 -2.44 -31.49
N ILE A 192 13.65 -2.95 -31.06
CA ILE A 192 13.74 -4.21 -30.29
C ILE A 192 14.51 -3.94 -28.99
N TYR A 193 14.10 -4.60 -27.91
CA TYR A 193 14.85 -4.62 -26.65
C TYR A 193 16.19 -5.34 -26.80
N ILE A 194 17.27 -4.68 -26.36
CA ILE A 194 18.65 -5.14 -26.56
C ILE A 194 18.88 -6.47 -25.84
N ASP A 195 18.37 -6.63 -24.63
CA ASP A 195 18.45 -7.85 -23.82
C ASP A 195 17.70 -9.03 -24.45
N ALA A 196 16.47 -8.83 -24.92
CA ALA A 196 15.69 -9.83 -25.65
C ALA A 196 16.44 -10.31 -26.90
N ALA A 197 17.04 -9.39 -27.67
CA ALA A 197 17.85 -9.71 -28.83
C ALA A 197 19.13 -10.47 -28.45
N VAL A 198 19.79 -10.07 -27.35
CA VAL A 198 20.97 -10.76 -26.82
C VAL A 198 20.62 -12.18 -26.38
N TRP A 199 19.57 -12.39 -25.58
CA TRP A 199 19.13 -13.73 -25.15
C TRP A 199 18.74 -14.61 -26.34
N THR A 200 18.05 -14.04 -27.33
CA THR A 200 17.72 -14.73 -28.58
C THR A 200 18.99 -15.18 -29.31
N ALA A 201 19.94 -14.26 -29.53
CA ALA A 201 21.22 -14.57 -30.16
C ALA A 201 22.02 -15.62 -29.38
N CYS A 202 21.99 -15.54 -28.05
CA CYS A 202 22.59 -16.46 -27.12
C CYS A 202 22.03 -17.88 -27.23
N LEU A 203 20.73 -18.04 -27.46
CA LEU A 203 20.07 -19.33 -27.66
C LEU A 203 20.37 -19.92 -29.04
N GLU A 204 20.42 -19.08 -30.07
CA GLU A 204 20.77 -19.48 -31.43
C GLU A 204 22.25 -19.90 -31.56
N ASP A 205 23.14 -19.25 -30.82
CA ASP A 205 24.56 -19.57 -30.73
C ASP A 205 25.04 -19.59 -29.26
N PRO A 206 25.05 -20.77 -28.63
CA PRO A 206 25.49 -20.94 -27.25
C PRO A 206 26.94 -20.54 -26.96
N ALA A 207 27.77 -20.29 -27.99
CA ALA A 207 29.15 -19.84 -27.79
C ALA A 207 29.27 -18.33 -27.55
N LEU A 208 28.25 -17.52 -27.91
CA LEU A 208 28.29 -16.06 -27.76
C LEU A 208 28.43 -15.64 -26.30
N PHE A 209 29.20 -14.59 -26.03
CA PHE A 209 29.48 -14.06 -24.69
C PHE A 209 30.08 -15.06 -23.68
N THR A 210 30.42 -16.30 -24.06
CA THR A 210 31.16 -17.22 -23.17
C THR A 210 32.61 -16.76 -22.96
N GLN A 211 33.08 -15.87 -23.82
CA GLN A 211 34.27 -15.04 -23.67
C GLN A 211 33.88 -13.57 -23.77
N PRO A 212 34.63 -12.65 -23.16
CA PRO A 212 34.35 -11.21 -23.26
C PRO A 212 34.31 -10.74 -24.72
N LEU A 213 33.26 -10.01 -25.09
CA LEU A 213 33.09 -9.32 -26.37
C LEU A 213 33.25 -7.81 -26.16
N PRO A 214 33.29 -6.95 -27.20
CA PRO A 214 33.11 -5.51 -27.00
C PRO A 214 31.77 -5.20 -26.30
N PRO A 215 31.66 -4.06 -25.60
CA PRO A 215 30.39 -3.60 -25.03
C PRO A 215 29.27 -3.56 -26.07
N LEU A 216 28.03 -3.82 -25.66
CA LEU A 216 26.87 -3.88 -26.57
C LEU A 216 26.65 -2.54 -27.26
N SER A 217 26.83 -1.43 -26.54
CA SER A 217 26.83 -0.08 -27.07
C SER A 217 27.79 0.08 -28.26
N GLU A 218 29.04 -0.38 -28.12
CA GLU A 218 30.05 -0.34 -29.18
C GLU A 218 29.66 -1.25 -30.36
N ILE A 219 29.13 -2.45 -30.10
CA ILE A 219 28.67 -3.37 -31.15
C ILE A 219 27.53 -2.74 -31.96
N ILE A 220 26.57 -2.09 -31.30
CA ILE A 220 25.42 -1.43 -31.94
C ILE A 220 25.93 -0.25 -32.80
N ASP A 221 26.76 0.61 -32.21
CA ASP A 221 27.27 1.82 -32.85
C ASP A 221 28.16 1.48 -34.07
N ASP A 222 29.03 0.48 -33.98
CA ASP A 222 29.93 0.04 -35.07
C ASP A 222 29.17 -0.55 -36.28
N HIS A 223 27.95 -1.06 -36.04
CA HIS A 223 27.07 -1.58 -37.08
C HIS A 223 26.10 -0.53 -37.64
N GLY A 224 26.23 0.74 -37.21
CA GLY A 224 25.42 1.86 -37.70
C GLY A 224 23.95 1.76 -37.31
N LEU A 225 23.64 1.02 -36.24
CA LEU A 225 22.33 0.99 -35.63
C LEU A 225 22.18 2.20 -34.69
N VAL A 226 20.95 2.54 -34.33
CA VAL A 226 20.66 3.59 -33.34
C VAL A 226 20.05 2.96 -32.10
N ARG A 227 20.24 3.58 -30.95
CA ARG A 227 19.73 3.10 -29.66
C ARG A 227 19.13 4.24 -28.84
N SER A 228 18.17 3.90 -28.00
CA SER A 228 17.56 4.80 -27.02
C SER A 228 17.24 3.96 -25.80
N LEU A 229 17.98 4.19 -24.71
CA LEU A 229 17.98 3.32 -23.53
C LEU A 229 18.26 1.86 -23.93
N ASP A 230 17.40 0.96 -23.49
CA ASP A 230 17.39 -0.49 -23.65
C ASP A 230 16.90 -0.94 -25.04
N LEU A 231 16.46 -0.01 -25.89
CA LEU A 231 15.98 -0.28 -27.24
C LEU A 231 17.05 0.04 -28.30
N PHE A 232 17.05 -0.75 -29.38
CA PHE A 232 17.83 -0.47 -30.58
C PHE A 232 16.99 -0.64 -31.86
N ALA A 233 17.37 0.09 -32.91
CA ALA A 233 16.63 0.17 -34.16
C ALA A 233 17.56 0.45 -35.37
N PRO A 234 17.06 0.31 -36.61
CA PRO A 234 17.82 0.64 -37.81
C PRO A 234 18.21 2.13 -37.90
N ALA A 235 19.28 2.45 -38.62
CA ALA A 235 19.69 3.83 -38.85
C ALA A 235 18.55 4.74 -39.32
N GLY A 236 18.34 5.85 -38.61
CA GLY A 236 17.32 6.85 -38.94
C GLY A 236 15.93 6.57 -38.38
N PHE A 237 15.78 5.56 -37.52
CA PHE A 237 14.57 5.32 -36.75
C PHE A 237 14.26 6.51 -35.83
N ASP A 238 12.99 6.91 -35.76
CA ASP A 238 12.51 8.04 -34.95
C ASP A 238 11.83 7.50 -33.68
N PHE A 239 12.62 7.35 -32.60
CA PHE A 239 12.12 6.86 -31.33
C PHE A 239 11.06 7.79 -30.71
N ASP A 240 11.14 9.11 -30.95
CA ASP A 240 10.19 10.06 -30.39
C ASP A 240 8.83 9.94 -31.06
N ALA A 241 8.80 9.78 -32.38
CA ALA A 241 7.58 9.53 -33.13
C ALA A 241 6.97 8.17 -32.73
N TRP A 242 7.78 7.12 -32.65
CA TRP A 242 7.32 5.78 -32.25
C TRP A 242 6.74 5.76 -30.83
N ARG A 243 7.41 6.36 -29.84
CA ARG A 243 6.88 6.48 -28.46
C ARG A 243 5.58 7.27 -28.41
N LEU A 244 5.46 8.33 -29.23
CA LEU A 244 4.22 9.11 -29.33
C LEU A 244 3.07 8.27 -29.89
N GLU A 245 3.32 7.47 -30.93
CA GLU A 245 2.32 6.55 -31.50
C GLU A 245 1.90 5.48 -30.50
N LEU A 246 2.87 4.87 -29.79
CA LEU A 246 2.60 3.87 -28.75
C LEU A 246 1.75 4.45 -27.61
N ARG A 247 2.15 5.61 -27.05
CA ARG A 247 1.40 6.29 -25.99
C ARG A 247 0.00 6.69 -26.45
N SER A 248 -0.14 7.12 -27.70
CA SER A 248 -1.45 7.44 -28.29
C SER A 248 -2.34 6.20 -28.42
N ALA A 249 -1.78 5.05 -28.84
CA ALA A 249 -2.51 3.80 -28.93
C ALA A 249 -2.95 3.30 -27.54
N MET A 250 -2.08 3.40 -26.54
CA MET A 250 -2.41 3.06 -25.15
C MET A 250 -3.53 3.95 -24.60
N LEU A 251 -3.49 5.26 -24.87
CA LEU A 251 -4.57 6.17 -24.48
C LEU A 251 -5.88 5.86 -25.21
N ALA A 252 -5.81 5.51 -26.51
CA ALA A 252 -6.97 5.13 -27.29
C ALA A 252 -7.67 3.90 -26.71
N GLU A 253 -6.89 2.88 -26.32
CA GLU A 253 -7.42 1.67 -25.69
C GLU A 253 -7.95 1.93 -24.28
N ARG A 254 -7.14 2.56 -23.41
CA ARG A 254 -7.49 2.86 -22.02
C ARG A 254 -8.79 3.64 -21.91
N HIS A 255 -8.97 4.63 -22.80
CA HIS A 255 -10.06 5.58 -22.73
C HIS A 255 -11.14 5.38 -23.79
N ASP A 256 -11.08 4.33 -24.62
CA ASP A 256 -12.01 4.10 -25.74
C ASP A 256 -12.19 5.37 -26.61
N LEU A 257 -11.06 5.87 -27.12
CA LEU A 257 -10.97 7.02 -28.03
C LEU A 257 -10.64 6.55 -29.45
N ASP A 258 -11.01 7.35 -30.45
CA ASP A 258 -10.41 7.17 -31.77
C ASP A 258 -8.96 7.66 -31.79
N LEU A 259 -8.20 7.21 -32.79
CA LEU A 259 -6.76 7.48 -32.86
C LEU A 259 -6.44 8.97 -33.03
N ASP A 260 -7.31 9.75 -33.68
CA ASP A 260 -7.07 11.18 -33.91
C ASP A 260 -7.24 11.95 -32.57
N ASP A 261 -8.30 11.62 -31.82
CA ASP A 261 -8.57 12.18 -30.50
C ASP A 261 -7.50 11.77 -29.48
N ALA A 262 -7.05 10.50 -29.50
CA ALA A 262 -5.99 10.02 -28.63
C ALA A 262 -4.64 10.68 -28.94
N PHE A 263 -4.32 10.87 -30.23
CA PHE A 263 -3.13 11.61 -30.65
C PHE A 263 -3.17 13.07 -30.20
N ALA A 264 -4.33 13.74 -30.35
CA ALA A 264 -4.50 15.11 -29.90
C ALA A 264 -4.32 15.22 -28.38
N LEU A 265 -4.95 14.33 -27.61
CA LEU A 265 -4.80 14.26 -26.15
C LEU A 265 -3.35 14.01 -25.76
N CYS A 266 -2.70 12.99 -26.33
CA CYS A 266 -1.31 12.65 -26.05
C CYS A 266 -0.35 13.83 -26.30
N THR A 267 -0.57 14.57 -27.39
CA THR A 267 0.26 15.72 -27.73
C THR A 267 0.02 16.90 -26.78
N LEU A 268 -1.23 17.13 -26.35
CA LEU A 268 -1.55 18.16 -25.35
C LEU A 268 -0.97 17.82 -23.97
N VAL A 269 -0.99 16.55 -23.56
CA VAL A 269 -0.34 16.07 -22.34
C VAL A 269 1.17 16.31 -22.40
N LYS A 270 1.83 15.93 -23.51
CA LYS A 270 3.28 16.18 -23.69
C LYS A 270 3.64 17.67 -23.63
N LEU A 271 2.77 18.54 -24.17
CA LEU A 271 2.96 19.98 -24.06
C LEU A 271 2.81 20.49 -22.63
N TYR A 272 1.84 19.94 -21.88
CA TYR A 272 1.69 20.22 -20.46
C TYR A 272 2.95 19.79 -19.68
N GLU A 273 3.46 18.58 -19.90
CA GLU A 273 4.68 18.06 -19.25
C GLU A 273 5.88 18.99 -19.49
N GLN A 274 6.04 19.50 -20.72
CA GLN A 274 7.07 20.50 -21.04
C GLN A 274 6.89 21.82 -20.28
N ILE A 275 5.65 22.27 -20.09
CA ILE A 275 5.37 23.46 -19.28
C ILE A 275 5.61 23.19 -17.80
N SER A 276 5.28 21.99 -17.29
CA SER A 276 5.54 21.59 -15.90
C SER A 276 7.03 21.63 -15.59
N ALA A 277 7.84 20.96 -16.40
CA ALA A 277 9.30 20.95 -16.25
C ALA A 277 9.90 22.36 -16.27
N LEU A 278 9.35 23.28 -17.07
CA LEU A 278 9.79 24.68 -17.09
C LEU A 278 9.38 25.44 -15.82
N VAL A 279 8.21 25.15 -15.24
CA VAL A 279 7.75 25.76 -13.99
C VAL A 279 8.60 25.26 -12.81
N GLU A 280 8.81 23.95 -12.72
CA GLU A 280 9.67 23.31 -11.70
C GLU A 280 11.09 23.88 -11.73
N ALA A 281 11.71 23.97 -12.91
CA ALA A 281 13.05 24.54 -13.07
C ALA A 281 13.15 26.02 -12.66
N VAL A 282 12.03 26.77 -12.64
CA VAL A 282 12.00 28.15 -12.15
C VAL A 282 11.82 28.21 -10.63
N ASP A 283 11.06 27.29 -10.04
CA ASP A 283 10.81 27.23 -8.60
C ASP A 283 12.04 26.76 -7.81
N GLU A 284 12.91 25.93 -8.40
CA GLU A 284 14.18 25.49 -7.79
C GLU A 284 15.27 26.58 -7.74
N LEU A 285 15.07 27.69 -8.46
CA LEU A 285 16.04 28.78 -8.46
C LEU A 285 15.92 29.67 -7.22
N PRO A 286 17.05 30.13 -6.63
CA PRO A 286 17.02 31.18 -5.61
C PRO A 286 16.27 32.41 -6.13
N ALA A 287 15.48 33.08 -5.28
CA ALA A 287 14.63 34.23 -5.66
C ALA A 287 15.35 35.41 -6.38
N ASP A 288 16.68 35.45 -6.37
CA ASP A 288 17.53 36.45 -7.03
C ASP A 288 18.31 35.91 -8.26
N ALA A 289 18.10 34.65 -8.64
CA ALA A 289 18.74 34.05 -9.81
C ALA A 289 17.98 34.44 -11.09
N PRO A 290 18.69 34.73 -12.20
CA PRO A 290 18.03 34.87 -13.49
C PRO A 290 17.34 33.54 -13.84
N ALA A 291 16.06 33.59 -14.24
CA ALA A 291 15.31 32.43 -14.72
C ALA A 291 16.17 31.62 -15.71
N PRO A 292 16.07 30.27 -15.72
CA PRO A 292 16.84 29.48 -16.65
C PRO A 292 16.34 29.88 -18.03
N ILE A 293 17.16 30.63 -18.76
CA ILE A 293 16.97 30.75 -20.19
C ILE A 293 17.35 29.36 -20.67
N ALA A 294 16.36 28.51 -20.96
CA ALA A 294 16.60 27.31 -21.74
C ALA A 294 17.40 27.76 -22.97
N GLU A 295 18.71 27.44 -23.00
CA GLU A 295 19.56 27.72 -24.15
C GLU A 295 19.01 26.89 -25.32
N GLY A 296 18.04 27.45 -26.05
CA GLY A 296 17.34 26.77 -27.14
C GLY A 296 15.84 27.08 -27.26
N ALA A 297 15.16 27.60 -26.24
CA ALA A 297 13.72 27.88 -26.31
C ALA A 297 13.43 29.39 -26.41
N GLU A 298 13.74 29.99 -27.56
CA GLU A 298 12.84 31.06 -28.01
C GLU A 298 11.50 30.35 -28.33
N PRO A 299 10.34 30.80 -27.80
CA PRO A 299 9.07 30.27 -28.29
C PRO A 299 9.10 30.46 -29.81
N PRO A 300 8.81 29.42 -30.62
CA PRO A 300 8.86 29.59 -32.06
C PRO A 300 7.95 30.76 -32.41
N GLU A 301 8.53 31.87 -32.90
CA GLU A 301 7.78 32.91 -33.63
C GLU A 301 7.35 32.36 -35.01
N ASP A 302 7.22 31.03 -35.13
CA ASP A 302 6.78 30.33 -36.32
C ASP A 302 5.26 30.18 -36.24
N ASP A 303 4.57 30.88 -37.14
CA ASP A 303 3.11 30.78 -37.35
C ASP A 303 2.64 29.30 -37.43
N GLU A 304 3.50 28.39 -37.89
CA GLU A 304 3.24 26.95 -38.05
C GLU A 304 3.05 26.20 -36.72
N PHE A 305 3.84 26.50 -35.68
CA PHE A 305 3.65 25.91 -34.35
C PHE A 305 2.39 26.45 -33.66
N ALA A 306 2.11 27.75 -33.85
CA ALA A 306 0.90 28.37 -33.33
C ALA A 306 -0.38 27.80 -33.99
N ASP A 307 -0.33 27.54 -35.30
CA ASP A 307 -1.42 26.91 -36.04
C ASP A 307 -1.64 25.45 -35.59
N LEU A 308 -0.57 24.66 -35.42
CA LEU A 308 -0.65 23.29 -34.90
C LEU A 308 -1.27 23.22 -33.50
N LEU A 309 -0.86 24.11 -32.59
CA LEU A 309 -1.47 24.22 -31.26
C LEU A 309 -2.96 24.58 -31.31
N GLY A 310 -3.35 25.44 -32.26
CA GLY A 310 -4.75 25.78 -32.49
C GLY A 310 -5.57 24.60 -33.01
N GLU A 311 -4.98 23.79 -33.90
CA GLU A 311 -5.59 22.57 -34.45
C GLU A 311 -5.76 21.49 -33.38
N LEU A 312 -4.69 21.14 -32.66
CA LEU A 312 -4.74 20.13 -31.60
C LEU A 312 -5.64 20.58 -30.44
N GLY A 313 -5.51 21.85 -30.01
CA GLY A 313 -6.35 22.40 -28.96
C GLY A 313 -7.83 22.55 -29.35
N ALA A 314 -8.19 22.43 -30.64
CA ALA A 314 -9.58 22.35 -31.06
C ALA A 314 -10.27 21.08 -30.56
N ALA A 315 -9.53 20.00 -30.30
CA ALA A 315 -10.06 18.75 -29.75
C ALA A 315 -10.69 18.95 -28.36
N LEU A 316 -10.19 19.91 -27.58
CA LEU A 316 -10.79 20.31 -26.29
C LEU A 316 -12.18 20.96 -26.43
N ALA A 317 -12.70 21.08 -27.65
CA ALA A 317 -14.11 21.34 -27.87
C ALA A 317 -15.02 20.17 -27.44
N ASP A 318 -14.46 18.96 -27.28
CA ASP A 318 -15.11 17.83 -26.61
C ASP A 318 -14.85 17.92 -25.10
N PRO A 319 -15.89 18.06 -24.25
CA PRO A 319 -15.73 18.03 -22.80
C PRO A 319 -15.03 16.76 -22.30
N ARG A 320 -15.21 15.60 -22.93
CA ARG A 320 -14.56 14.34 -22.51
C ARG A 320 -13.03 14.45 -22.63
N LEU A 321 -12.53 15.03 -23.71
CA LEU A 321 -11.08 15.21 -23.90
C LEU A 321 -10.48 16.25 -22.96
N ALA A 322 -11.24 17.30 -22.61
CA ALA A 322 -10.81 18.24 -21.58
C ALA A 322 -10.71 17.57 -20.19
N ASP A 323 -11.68 16.73 -19.84
CA ASP A 323 -11.67 15.97 -18.59
C ASP A 323 -10.49 14.98 -18.53
N LEU A 324 -10.29 14.22 -19.61
CA LEU A 324 -9.15 13.30 -19.75
C LEU A 324 -7.79 14.01 -19.73
N LEU A 325 -7.70 15.23 -20.29
CA LEU A 325 -6.46 16.02 -20.20
C LEU A 325 -6.12 16.31 -18.74
N VAL A 326 -7.09 16.66 -17.90
CA VAL A 326 -6.83 16.85 -16.46
C VAL A 326 -6.41 15.53 -15.83
N ALA A 327 -7.12 14.43 -16.11
CA ALA A 327 -6.83 13.11 -15.55
C ALA A 327 -5.41 12.60 -15.89
N GLU A 328 -4.94 12.81 -17.11
CA GLU A 328 -3.61 12.38 -17.59
C GLU A 328 -2.49 13.40 -17.31
N THR A 329 -2.79 14.52 -16.63
CA THR A 329 -1.81 15.55 -16.26
C THR A 329 -1.75 15.73 -14.75
N VAL A 330 -2.56 16.66 -14.21
CA VAL A 330 -2.56 16.99 -12.79
C VAL A 330 -3.40 16.02 -11.96
N GLY A 331 -4.32 15.28 -12.58
CA GLY A 331 -5.30 14.45 -11.87
C GLY A 331 -5.97 15.19 -10.72
N LEU A 332 -5.78 14.67 -9.50
CA LEU A 332 -6.22 15.30 -8.26
C LEU A 332 -5.10 16.05 -7.51
N ASP A 333 -3.87 16.03 -8.01
CA ASP A 333 -2.70 16.65 -7.41
C ASP A 333 -2.69 18.19 -7.59
N SER A 334 -2.15 18.87 -6.57
CA SER A 334 -1.92 20.31 -6.54
C SER A 334 -0.58 20.74 -7.12
N SER A 335 0.43 19.86 -7.14
CA SER A 335 1.81 20.20 -7.56
C SER A 335 1.86 20.73 -9.00
N GLY A 336 1.17 20.06 -9.92
CA GLY A 336 1.11 20.42 -11.34
C GLY A 336 0.08 21.51 -11.69
N ALA A 337 -0.68 22.01 -10.73
CA ALA A 337 -1.76 22.97 -10.97
C ALA A 337 -1.29 24.33 -11.53
N PRO A 338 -0.17 24.94 -11.07
CA PRO A 338 0.35 26.17 -11.65
C PRO A 338 0.68 26.03 -13.14
N ALA A 339 1.29 24.89 -13.54
CA ALA A 339 1.59 24.58 -14.93
C ALA A 339 0.31 24.44 -15.76
N LEU A 340 -0.76 23.86 -15.21
CA LEU A 340 -2.05 23.73 -15.89
C LEU A 340 -2.69 25.09 -16.16
N GLY A 341 -2.61 26.01 -15.19
CA GLY A 341 -3.08 27.38 -15.35
C GLY A 341 -2.35 28.12 -16.48
N LEU A 342 -1.01 28.01 -16.52
CA LEU A 342 -0.18 28.59 -17.57
C LEU A 342 -0.46 27.96 -18.94
N PHE A 343 -0.57 26.64 -19.00
CA PHE A 343 -0.95 25.89 -20.20
C PHE A 343 -2.27 26.42 -20.77
N ALA A 344 -3.29 26.58 -19.93
CA ALA A 344 -4.61 27.08 -20.35
C ALA A 344 -4.56 28.54 -20.86
N ASP A 345 -3.73 29.39 -20.26
CA ASP A 345 -3.50 30.77 -20.70
C ASP A 345 -2.81 30.85 -22.07
N VAL A 346 -1.82 29.99 -22.31
CA VAL A 346 -1.10 29.89 -23.59
C VAL A 346 -2.03 29.38 -24.70
N LEU A 347 -2.93 28.45 -24.35
CA LEU A 347 -3.79 27.76 -25.31
C LEU A 347 -5.03 28.57 -25.72
N GLU A 348 -5.70 29.25 -24.78
CA GLU A 348 -6.96 29.98 -25.02
C GLU A 348 -6.94 30.93 -26.25
N PRO A 349 -5.91 31.76 -26.49
CA PRO A 349 -5.91 32.66 -27.65
C PRO A 349 -5.76 31.94 -28.99
N LYS A 350 -5.21 30.72 -29.00
CA LYS A 350 -4.89 29.93 -30.20
C LYS A 350 -6.05 29.03 -30.64
N VAL A 351 -6.89 28.59 -29.70
CA VAL A 351 -7.98 27.64 -29.98
C VAL A 351 -9.26 28.31 -30.53
N PRO A 352 -10.08 27.55 -31.29
CA PRO A 352 -11.38 28.04 -31.75
C PRO A 352 -12.31 28.36 -30.58
N ARG A 353 -13.31 29.21 -30.84
CA ARG A 353 -14.26 29.67 -29.81
C ARG A 353 -14.94 28.54 -29.03
N ALA A 354 -15.19 27.40 -29.68
CA ALA A 354 -15.81 26.24 -29.05
C ALA A 354 -14.94 25.63 -27.95
N ALA A 355 -13.61 25.57 -28.13
CA ALA A 355 -12.67 24.99 -27.17
C ALA A 355 -12.25 25.96 -26.05
N ARG A 356 -12.50 27.26 -26.19
CA ARG A 356 -12.12 28.25 -25.15
C ARG A 356 -12.83 28.03 -23.81
N VAL A 357 -13.99 27.37 -23.81
CA VAL A 357 -14.71 27.00 -22.59
C VAL A 357 -13.89 26.02 -21.77
N ALA A 358 -13.24 25.04 -22.43
CA ALA A 358 -12.32 24.12 -21.77
C ALA A 358 -11.14 24.87 -21.14
N CYS A 359 -10.50 25.82 -21.84
CA CYS A 359 -9.39 26.60 -21.25
C CYS A 359 -9.82 27.40 -20.00
N ARG A 360 -11.04 27.95 -19.97
CA ARG A 360 -11.61 28.60 -18.77
C ARG A 360 -11.82 27.61 -17.64
N TRP A 361 -12.31 26.42 -17.95
CA TRP A 361 -12.50 25.35 -16.98
C TRP A 361 -11.15 24.82 -16.44
N LEU A 362 -10.15 24.56 -17.29
CA LEU A 362 -8.81 24.13 -16.87
C LEU A 362 -8.17 25.12 -15.88
N ARG A 363 -8.30 26.44 -16.13
CA ARG A 363 -7.87 27.45 -15.16
C ARG A 363 -8.65 27.40 -13.85
N ALA A 364 -9.96 27.13 -13.91
CA ALA A 364 -10.73 26.99 -12.68
C ALA A 364 -10.25 25.80 -11.85
N ILE A 365 -9.95 24.66 -12.47
CA ILE A 365 -9.36 23.50 -11.80
C ILE A 365 -8.01 23.87 -11.19
N ALA A 366 -7.12 24.49 -11.97
CA ALA A 366 -5.82 24.95 -11.47
C ALA A 366 -5.95 25.90 -10.25
N LEU A 367 -6.86 26.88 -10.32
CA LEU A 367 -7.09 27.83 -9.23
C LEU A 367 -7.68 27.18 -7.99
N GLU A 368 -8.55 26.19 -8.16
CA GLU A 368 -9.10 25.43 -7.04
C GLU A 368 -8.02 24.59 -6.34
N ARG A 369 -7.17 23.89 -7.11
CA ARG A 369 -6.09 23.04 -6.59
C ARG A 369 -5.07 23.81 -5.75
N ILE A 370 -4.88 25.10 -6.03
CA ILE A 370 -4.01 25.99 -5.24
C ILE A 370 -4.77 26.76 -4.14
N GLY A 371 -6.05 26.43 -3.89
CA GLY A 371 -6.86 26.99 -2.81
C GLY A 371 -7.62 28.29 -3.12
N ASP A 372 -7.50 28.89 -4.32
CA ASP A 372 -8.23 30.12 -4.68
C ASP A 372 -9.62 29.81 -5.27
N ILE A 373 -10.51 29.31 -4.41
CA ILE A 373 -11.87 28.92 -4.80
C ILE A 373 -12.70 30.09 -5.35
N GLU A 374 -12.43 31.32 -4.90
CA GLU A 374 -13.14 32.50 -5.38
C GLU A 374 -12.73 32.86 -6.80
N ALA A 375 -11.46 32.70 -7.15
CA ALA A 375 -10.99 32.84 -8.53
C ALA A 375 -11.51 31.71 -9.42
N ALA A 376 -11.49 30.48 -8.93
CA ALA A 376 -12.07 29.34 -9.63
C ALA A 376 -13.56 29.59 -9.96
N GLU A 377 -14.37 30.04 -8.99
CA GLU A 377 -15.79 30.37 -9.22
C GLU A 377 -15.96 31.44 -10.32
N ARG A 378 -15.07 32.45 -10.38
CA ARG A 378 -15.11 33.48 -11.43
C ARG A 378 -14.85 32.91 -12.81
N GLU A 379 -13.86 32.03 -12.96
CA GLU A 379 -13.54 31.37 -14.23
C GLU A 379 -14.68 30.43 -14.67
N LEU A 380 -15.28 29.69 -13.73
CA LEU A 380 -16.43 28.83 -14.00
C LEU A 380 -17.67 29.62 -14.45
N LEU A 381 -17.97 30.74 -13.80
CA LEU A 381 -19.08 31.62 -14.22
C LEU A 381 -18.81 32.26 -15.59
N ALA A 382 -17.54 32.60 -15.89
CA ALA A 382 -17.15 33.06 -17.21
C ALA A 382 -17.36 31.96 -18.26
N ALA A 383 -16.95 30.72 -17.96
CA ALA A 383 -17.17 29.54 -18.80
C ALA A 383 -18.67 29.28 -19.05
N GLU A 384 -19.51 29.27 -18.00
CA GLU A 384 -20.97 29.13 -18.11
C GLU A 384 -21.59 30.23 -18.99
N SER A 385 -21.05 31.45 -18.94
CA SER A 385 -21.53 32.56 -19.78
C SER A 385 -21.16 32.40 -21.26
N MET A 386 -20.09 31.66 -21.56
CA MET A 386 -19.61 31.38 -22.92
C MET A 386 -20.41 30.26 -23.57
N ASP A 387 -20.63 29.17 -22.82
CA ASP A 387 -21.51 28.08 -23.19
C ASP A 387 -22.32 27.60 -21.97
N PRO A 388 -23.63 27.91 -21.93
CA PRO A 388 -24.49 27.55 -20.80
C PRO A 388 -24.77 26.05 -20.67
N ASP A 389 -24.47 25.23 -21.67
CA ASP A 389 -24.81 23.80 -21.66
C ASP A 389 -23.55 22.92 -21.55
N TRP A 390 -22.37 23.51 -21.35
CA TRP A 390 -21.11 22.76 -21.18
C TRP A 390 -21.06 22.02 -19.83
N PRO A 391 -20.91 20.69 -19.81
CA PRO A 391 -21.13 19.90 -18.59
C PRO A 391 -20.11 20.16 -17.48
N LEU A 392 -18.82 20.30 -17.80
CA LEU A 392 -17.76 20.39 -16.79
C LEU A 392 -17.89 21.63 -15.87
N PRO A 393 -18.01 22.88 -16.37
CA PRO A 393 -18.24 24.03 -15.50
C PRO A 393 -19.53 23.93 -14.67
N LEU A 394 -20.57 23.31 -15.23
CA LEU A 394 -21.86 23.16 -14.55
C LEU A 394 -21.77 22.19 -13.37
N ARG A 395 -21.01 21.10 -13.49
CA ARG A 395 -20.75 20.15 -12.39
C ARG A 395 -20.01 20.85 -11.24
N GLU A 396 -18.96 21.62 -11.55
CA GLU A 396 -18.21 22.37 -10.54
C GLU A 396 -19.05 23.46 -9.86
N LEU A 397 -19.82 24.23 -10.64
CA LEU A 397 -20.74 25.22 -10.09
C LEU A 397 -21.85 24.58 -9.25
N ALA A 398 -22.23 23.32 -9.54
CA ALA A 398 -23.19 22.60 -8.71
C ALA A 398 -22.60 22.20 -7.36
N ARG A 399 -21.31 21.82 -7.31
CA ARG A 399 -20.58 21.57 -6.07
C ARG A 399 -20.43 22.85 -5.24
N ILE A 400 -20.06 23.97 -5.85
CA ILE A 400 -20.04 25.29 -5.18
C ILE A 400 -21.43 25.67 -4.65
N ALA A 401 -22.50 25.37 -5.42
CA ALA A 401 -23.87 25.59 -4.94
C ALA A 401 -24.22 24.69 -3.74
N SER A 402 -23.75 23.43 -3.73
CA SER A 402 -23.85 22.53 -2.59
C SER A 402 -23.18 23.13 -1.35
N ASP A 403 -21.94 23.63 -1.49
CA ASP A 403 -21.19 24.25 -0.40
C ASP A 403 -21.93 25.45 0.20
N ARG A 404 -22.53 26.28 -0.65
CA ARG A 404 -23.37 27.42 -0.23
C ARG A 404 -24.72 27.02 0.38
N GLY A 405 -25.05 25.73 0.43
CA GLY A 405 -26.32 25.23 0.94
C GLY A 405 -27.51 25.45 -0.01
N ASP A 406 -27.25 25.64 -1.31
CA ASP A 406 -28.27 25.89 -2.35
C ASP A 406 -28.54 24.63 -3.20
N ALA A 407 -29.28 23.70 -2.61
CA ALA A 407 -29.64 22.44 -3.26
C ALA A 407 -30.44 22.62 -4.57
N GLU A 408 -31.31 23.65 -4.65
CA GLU A 408 -32.11 23.92 -5.84
C GLU A 408 -31.24 24.38 -7.01
N ARG A 409 -30.27 25.27 -6.75
CA ARG A 409 -29.29 25.69 -7.77
C ARG A 409 -28.42 24.52 -8.21
N GLY A 410 -27.88 23.74 -7.28
CA GLY A 410 -27.06 22.57 -7.59
C GLY A 410 -27.80 21.55 -8.47
N LEU A 411 -29.03 21.17 -8.09
CA LEU A 411 -29.87 20.27 -8.89
C LEU A 411 -30.26 20.86 -10.25
N ALA A 412 -30.38 22.18 -10.39
CA ALA A 412 -30.65 22.80 -11.68
C ALA A 412 -29.43 22.77 -12.61
N LEU A 413 -28.22 22.95 -12.06
CA LEU A 413 -26.96 22.86 -12.79
C LEU A 413 -26.67 21.42 -13.22
N LEU A 414 -26.80 20.45 -12.31
CA LEU A 414 -26.59 19.02 -12.61
C LEU A 414 -27.53 18.51 -13.71
N ARG A 415 -28.81 18.91 -13.67
CA ARG A 415 -29.76 18.56 -14.74
C ARG A 415 -29.39 19.16 -16.10
N ARG A 416 -28.78 20.35 -16.13
CA ARG A 416 -28.26 20.96 -17.37
C ARG A 416 -26.99 20.26 -17.85
N ALA A 417 -26.13 19.85 -16.92
CA ALA A 417 -24.93 19.07 -17.19
C ALA A 417 -25.20 17.63 -17.65
N GLY A 418 -26.48 17.21 -17.67
CA GLY A 418 -26.86 15.83 -18.03
C GLY A 418 -26.49 14.79 -16.97
N ALA A 419 -26.38 15.18 -15.69
CA ALA A 419 -26.13 14.23 -14.61
C ALA A 419 -27.29 13.24 -14.48
N GLU A 420 -26.96 11.95 -14.36
CA GLU A 420 -27.93 10.88 -14.15
C GLU A 420 -28.56 10.96 -12.74
N PRO A 421 -29.76 10.37 -12.53
CA PRO A 421 -30.46 10.43 -11.25
C PRO A 421 -29.70 9.79 -10.07
N ASP A 422 -28.83 8.82 -10.35
CA ASP A 422 -27.99 8.09 -9.38
C ASP A 422 -26.63 8.76 -9.15
N HIS A 423 -26.36 9.92 -9.79
CA HIS A 423 -25.15 10.68 -9.51
C HIS A 423 -25.09 11.05 -8.01
N PRO A 424 -23.98 10.80 -7.29
CA PRO A 424 -23.92 10.97 -5.82
C PRO A 424 -24.34 12.36 -5.32
N LEU A 425 -23.88 13.42 -6.01
CA LEU A 425 -24.30 14.78 -5.69
C LEU A 425 -25.79 15.05 -5.96
N VAL A 426 -26.42 14.41 -6.96
CA VAL A 426 -27.87 14.52 -7.19
C VAL A 426 -28.63 13.91 -6.00
N GLU A 427 -28.31 12.69 -5.60
CA GLU A 427 -28.95 12.02 -4.47
C GLU A 427 -28.78 12.80 -3.16
N LEU A 428 -27.58 13.34 -2.93
CA LEU A 428 -27.30 14.18 -1.77
C LEU A 428 -28.18 15.43 -1.77
N LEU A 429 -28.21 16.18 -2.87
CA LEU A 429 -28.98 17.43 -2.94
C LEU A 429 -30.49 17.20 -2.91
N GLU A 430 -31.00 16.08 -3.45
CA GLU A 430 -32.41 15.73 -3.33
C GLU A 430 -32.82 15.48 -1.89
N ARG A 431 -31.96 14.82 -1.09
CA ARG A 431 -32.20 14.58 0.35
C ARG A 431 -32.32 15.87 1.15
N TYR A 432 -31.54 16.88 0.80
CA TYR A 432 -31.50 18.17 1.51
C TYR A 432 -32.34 19.27 0.85
N ARG A 433 -33.14 18.91 -0.16
CA ARG A 433 -34.02 19.84 -0.84
C ARG A 433 -35.11 20.33 0.12
N PRO A 434 -35.20 21.65 0.40
CA PRO A 434 -36.20 22.17 1.32
C PRO A 434 -37.60 22.12 0.73
N GLU A 435 -38.53 21.45 1.41
CA GLU A 435 -39.93 21.44 1.02
C GLU A 435 -40.65 22.73 1.48
N PRO A 436 -41.46 23.37 0.62
CA PRO A 436 -42.29 24.48 1.03
C PRO A 436 -43.24 24.11 2.16
N ARG A 437 -43.25 24.92 3.22
CA ARG A 437 -44.25 24.82 4.29
C ARG A 437 -45.68 24.73 3.77
N THR A 438 -46.36 23.64 4.12
CA THR A 438 -47.78 23.42 3.76
C THR A 438 -48.75 24.15 4.69
N ASP A 439 -48.28 24.58 5.87
CA ASP A 439 -49.08 25.24 6.90
C ASP A 439 -49.18 26.77 6.72
N LEU A 440 -48.45 27.35 5.77
CA LEU A 440 -48.41 28.80 5.51
C LEU A 440 -48.85 29.14 4.08
N GLY A 441 -49.89 29.95 3.94
CA GLY A 441 -50.39 30.37 2.63
C GLY A 441 -49.39 31.28 1.90
N ARG A 442 -49.20 31.07 0.59
CA ARG A 442 -48.26 31.82 -0.28
C ARG A 442 -48.27 33.36 -0.10
N ASN A 443 -49.41 33.97 0.23
CA ASN A 443 -49.56 35.43 0.39
C ASN A 443 -49.58 35.90 1.86
N GLU A 444 -49.49 35.01 2.84
CA GLU A 444 -49.52 35.31 4.26
C GLU A 444 -48.18 35.93 4.73
N PRO A 445 -48.15 36.65 5.87
CA PRO A 445 -46.91 37.12 6.46
C PRO A 445 -45.94 35.96 6.71
N CYS A 446 -44.67 36.14 6.38
CA CYS A 446 -43.66 35.10 6.53
C CYS A 446 -43.38 34.77 8.00
N TRP A 447 -43.14 33.49 8.29
CA TRP A 447 -42.86 32.97 9.63
C TRP A 447 -41.61 33.57 10.30
N CYS A 448 -40.64 34.06 9.51
CA CYS A 448 -39.40 34.68 9.99
C CYS A 448 -39.58 36.05 10.69
N GLY A 449 -40.81 36.56 10.79
CA GLY A 449 -41.07 37.85 11.43
C GLY A 449 -40.73 39.10 10.60
N SER A 450 -40.28 38.94 9.35
CA SER A 450 -39.92 40.08 8.46
C SER A 450 -41.10 40.97 8.04
N GLY A 451 -42.33 40.52 8.26
CA GLY A 451 -43.55 41.20 7.80
C GLY A 451 -43.78 41.14 6.28
N ARG A 452 -42.87 40.55 5.49
CA ARG A 452 -43.04 40.34 4.05
C ARG A 452 -43.98 39.15 3.78
N LYS A 453 -44.64 39.12 2.62
CA LYS A 453 -45.41 37.95 2.17
C LYS A 453 -44.47 36.75 2.02
N TYR A 454 -44.89 35.56 2.43
CA TYR A 454 -44.11 34.32 2.36
C TYR A 454 -43.48 34.09 0.98
N LYS A 455 -44.25 34.28 -0.12
CA LYS A 455 -43.74 34.20 -1.51
C LYS A 455 -42.64 35.18 -1.91
N LYS A 456 -42.48 36.27 -1.15
CA LYS A 456 -41.47 37.32 -1.37
C LYS A 456 -40.36 37.26 -0.31
N CYS A 457 -40.38 36.25 0.55
CA CYS A 457 -39.47 36.10 1.67
C CYS A 457 -38.80 34.73 1.61
N HIS A 458 -39.41 33.69 2.19
CA HIS A 458 -38.79 32.38 2.34
C HIS A 458 -39.35 31.27 1.43
N LEU A 459 -40.45 31.49 0.70
CA LEU A 459 -40.96 30.44 -0.19
C LEU A 459 -39.93 30.13 -1.29
N GLY A 460 -39.39 28.92 -1.28
CA GLY A 460 -38.29 28.49 -2.16
C GLY A 460 -36.91 29.01 -1.73
N ARG A 461 -36.78 29.48 -0.48
CA ARG A 461 -35.53 29.89 0.19
C ARG A 461 -35.53 29.43 1.65
N GLU A 462 -36.26 28.35 1.93
CA GLU A 462 -36.25 27.72 3.23
C GLU A 462 -34.94 26.98 3.41
N GLN A 463 -34.38 27.00 4.60
CA GLN A 463 -33.22 26.18 4.96
C GLN A 463 -33.66 25.18 6.01
N LEU A 464 -33.10 23.98 5.92
CA LEU A 464 -33.27 22.98 6.96
C LEU A 464 -32.56 23.43 8.25
N PRO A 465 -33.02 22.99 9.44
CA PRO A 465 -32.32 23.24 10.70
C PRO A 465 -30.84 22.84 10.62
N LEU A 466 -29.96 23.54 11.35
CA LEU A 466 -28.52 23.27 11.34
C LEU A 466 -28.20 21.80 11.67
N ALA A 467 -28.91 21.21 12.65
CA ALA A 467 -28.75 19.79 13.01
C ALA A 467 -29.11 18.81 11.89
N GLU A 468 -29.99 19.19 10.96
CA GLU A 468 -30.28 18.38 9.77
C GLU A 468 -29.21 18.58 8.69
N ARG A 469 -28.69 19.81 8.54
CA ARG A 469 -27.62 20.15 7.60
C ARG A 469 -26.24 19.69 8.04
N ALA A 470 -26.00 19.40 9.31
CA ALA A 470 -24.71 18.93 9.81
C ALA A 470 -24.21 17.69 9.04
N LYS A 471 -25.08 16.72 8.74
CA LYS A 471 -24.70 15.57 7.90
C LYS A 471 -24.37 15.96 6.46
N TRP A 472 -24.99 17.00 5.93
CA TRP A 472 -24.64 17.54 4.61
C TRP A 472 -23.29 18.24 4.66
N LEU A 473 -22.99 19.01 5.70
CA LEU A 473 -21.68 19.62 5.92
C LEU A 473 -20.56 18.57 5.98
N TYR A 474 -20.77 17.47 6.71
CA TYR A 474 -19.83 16.35 6.72
C TYR A 474 -19.66 15.71 5.34
N ALA A 475 -20.76 15.52 4.58
CA ALA A 475 -20.70 15.02 3.22
C ALA A 475 -19.96 15.96 2.24
N LYS A 476 -19.97 17.29 2.47
CA LYS A 476 -19.17 18.25 1.68
C LYS A 476 -17.67 18.04 1.91
N ALA A 477 -17.27 17.79 3.17
CA ALA A 477 -15.89 17.49 3.50
C ALA A 477 -15.43 16.15 2.92
N ILE A 478 -16.27 15.10 2.97
CA ILE A 478 -15.99 13.83 2.27
C ILE A 478 -15.83 14.05 0.75
N GLN A 479 -16.72 14.83 0.13
CA GLN A 479 -16.56 15.16 -1.29
C GLN A 479 -15.27 15.92 -1.59
N HIS A 480 -14.77 16.72 -0.66
CA HIS A 480 -13.47 17.36 -0.80
C HIS A 480 -12.36 16.31 -0.80
N VAL A 481 -12.31 15.42 0.20
CA VAL A 481 -11.33 14.30 0.23
C VAL A 481 -11.30 13.55 -1.10
N LEU A 482 -12.47 13.09 -1.56
CA LEU A 482 -12.60 12.29 -2.79
C LEU A 482 -12.28 13.03 -4.09
N LEU A 483 -12.09 14.36 -4.04
CA LEU A 483 -11.86 15.20 -5.22
C LEU A 483 -10.61 16.09 -5.08
N SER A 484 -9.86 16.01 -3.97
CA SER A 484 -8.84 17.00 -3.59
C SER A 484 -7.47 16.41 -3.22
N GLY A 485 -6.99 15.38 -3.94
CA GLY A 485 -5.59 14.95 -3.85
C GLY A 485 -5.25 14.12 -2.60
N TRP A 486 -6.28 13.66 -1.88
CA TRP A 486 -6.15 12.85 -0.67
C TRP A 486 -6.14 11.34 -0.95
N ASP A 487 -6.07 10.93 -2.22
CA ASP A 487 -6.25 9.54 -2.64
C ASP A 487 -5.15 8.62 -2.12
N GLU A 488 -3.90 9.10 -2.06
CA GLU A 488 -2.76 8.34 -1.55
C GLU A 488 -2.94 8.01 -0.06
N LEU A 489 -3.20 9.02 0.78
CA LEU A 489 -3.48 8.80 2.20
C LEU A 489 -4.76 7.97 2.39
N LEU A 490 -5.79 8.19 1.57
CA LEU A 490 -7.02 7.39 1.63
C LEU A 490 -6.74 5.91 1.30
N ALA A 491 -5.87 5.63 0.33
CA ALA A 491 -5.45 4.27 -0.02
C ALA A 491 -4.60 3.64 1.09
N GLU A 492 -3.64 4.38 1.67
CA GLU A 492 -2.81 3.93 2.79
C GLU A 492 -3.66 3.55 4.01
N VAL A 493 -4.57 4.44 4.43
CA VAL A 493 -5.45 4.21 5.59
C VAL A 493 -6.43 3.07 5.31
N SER A 494 -6.91 2.96 4.07
CA SER A 494 -7.77 1.86 3.62
C SER A 494 -7.06 0.51 3.67
N TYR A 495 -5.78 0.47 3.27
CA TYR A 495 -4.94 -0.70 3.36
C TYR A 495 -4.80 -1.17 4.81
N GLU A 496 -4.49 -0.28 5.76
CA GLU A 496 -4.41 -0.64 7.18
C GLU A 496 -5.76 -1.12 7.74
N ARG A 497 -6.89 -0.63 7.21
CA ARG A 497 -8.22 -1.10 7.58
C ARG A 497 -8.50 -2.54 7.14
N CYS A 498 -8.07 -2.92 5.93
CA CYS A 498 -8.35 -4.24 5.36
C CYS A 498 -7.21 -5.26 5.49
N ARG A 499 -6.04 -4.86 5.99
CA ARG A 499 -4.83 -5.66 6.16
C ARG A 499 -5.02 -7.08 6.73
N TYR A 500 -6.04 -7.30 7.57
CA TYR A 500 -6.32 -8.59 8.22
C TYR A 500 -7.56 -9.31 7.69
N THR A 501 -8.17 -8.83 6.60
CA THR A 501 -9.41 -9.39 6.05
C THR A 501 -9.39 -9.40 4.52
N ASP A 502 -9.50 -10.58 3.93
CA ASP A 502 -9.63 -10.76 2.48
C ASP A 502 -11.02 -10.30 1.94
N ASP A 503 -11.99 -10.07 2.84
CA ASP A 503 -13.41 -9.77 2.56
C ASP A 503 -13.81 -8.33 2.96
N ALA A 504 -12.94 -7.33 2.80
CA ALA A 504 -13.33 -5.94 3.08
C ALA A 504 -14.25 -5.39 1.96
N PRO A 505 -15.51 -4.99 2.25
CA PRO A 505 -16.24 -4.12 1.34
C PRO A 505 -15.47 -2.81 1.17
N ASP A 506 -15.64 -2.16 0.01
CA ASP A 506 -15.00 -0.91 -0.42
C ASP A 506 -14.47 -0.06 0.75
N ALA A 507 -13.21 -0.30 1.14
CA ALA A 507 -12.62 0.26 2.38
C ALA A 507 -12.55 1.79 2.33
N LEU A 508 -12.56 2.34 1.11
CA LEU A 508 -12.64 3.77 0.80
C LEU A 508 -13.93 4.41 1.32
N GLU A 509 -15.02 3.64 1.49
CA GLU A 509 -16.29 4.11 2.06
C GLU A 509 -16.44 3.78 3.57
N ASP A 510 -15.44 3.17 4.22
CA ASP A 510 -15.51 2.85 5.65
C ASP A 510 -15.57 4.14 6.49
N PRO A 511 -16.56 4.29 7.39
CA PRO A 511 -16.71 5.50 8.21
C PRO A 511 -15.52 5.81 9.13
N LEU A 512 -14.71 4.81 9.52
CA LEU A 512 -13.48 5.05 10.28
C LEU A 512 -12.39 5.64 9.38
N VAL A 513 -12.22 5.09 8.17
CA VAL A 513 -11.21 5.52 7.20
C VAL A 513 -11.43 6.97 6.81
N LEU A 514 -12.64 7.31 6.34
CA LEU A 514 -12.96 8.68 5.93
C LEU A 514 -12.84 9.67 7.10
N ASP A 515 -13.28 9.29 8.29
CA ASP A 515 -13.18 10.15 9.48
C ASP A 515 -11.73 10.36 9.92
N ALA A 516 -10.89 9.32 9.81
CA ALA A 516 -9.46 9.40 10.11
C ALA A 516 -8.74 10.33 9.13
N VAL A 517 -8.96 10.18 7.82
CA VAL A 517 -8.39 11.07 6.80
C VAL A 517 -8.86 12.52 7.01
N LEU A 518 -10.14 12.73 7.33
CA LEU A 518 -10.68 14.06 7.61
C LEU A 518 -9.99 14.73 8.80
N PHE A 519 -9.83 14.06 9.93
CA PHE A 519 -9.40 14.75 11.15
C PHE A 519 -7.98 14.45 11.58
N GLU A 520 -7.56 13.18 11.57
CA GLU A 520 -6.18 12.79 11.88
C GLU A 520 -5.24 13.06 10.67
N GLY A 521 -5.75 12.96 9.44
CA GLY A 521 -5.01 13.28 8.22
C GLY A 521 -4.98 14.76 7.85
N GLY A 522 -5.86 15.60 8.43
CA GLY A 522 -5.90 17.04 8.20
C GLY A 522 -6.81 17.52 7.06
N ALA A 523 -7.46 16.62 6.31
CA ALA A 523 -8.28 17.00 5.15
C ALA A 523 -9.49 17.88 5.48
N PHE A 524 -10.02 17.80 6.70
CA PHE A 524 -11.11 18.67 7.17
C PHE A 524 -10.64 20.10 7.43
N GLU A 525 -9.39 20.29 7.86
CA GLU A 525 -8.79 21.62 8.01
C GLU A 525 -8.58 22.26 6.64
N GLU A 526 -7.97 21.53 5.69
CA GLU A 526 -7.80 22.00 4.31
C GLU A 526 -9.15 22.32 3.64
N PHE A 527 -10.17 21.49 3.83
CA PHE A 527 -11.53 21.76 3.36
C PHE A 527 -12.03 23.14 3.83
N LEU A 528 -11.76 23.51 5.09
CA LEU A 528 -12.19 24.78 5.63
C LEU A 528 -11.34 25.96 5.15
N GLU A 529 -10.04 25.75 4.95
CA GLU A 529 -9.16 26.77 4.39
C GLU A 529 -9.55 27.09 2.93
N THR A 530 -9.74 26.05 2.13
CA THR A 530 -10.03 26.16 0.69
C THR A 530 -11.49 26.55 0.43
N ARG A 531 -12.45 25.88 1.08
CA ARG A 531 -13.90 26.02 0.76
C ARG A 531 -14.72 26.69 1.84
N GLY A 532 -14.17 26.96 3.03
CA GLY A 532 -14.90 27.54 4.15
C GLY A 532 -15.49 28.93 3.88
N SER A 533 -14.96 29.67 2.91
CA SER A 533 -15.51 30.96 2.44
C SER A 533 -16.85 30.82 1.69
N LEU A 534 -17.16 29.62 1.17
CA LEU A 534 -18.41 29.32 0.47
C LEU A 534 -19.54 28.93 1.44
N LEU A 535 -19.20 28.37 2.60
CA LEU A 535 -20.17 27.81 3.55
C LEU A 535 -21.08 28.90 4.13
N PRO A 536 -22.36 28.59 4.45
CA PRO A 536 -23.18 29.42 5.32
C PRO A 536 -22.48 29.70 6.66
N ASP A 537 -22.62 30.93 7.19
CA ASP A 537 -21.93 31.36 8.43
C ASP A 537 -22.12 30.39 9.61
N ASP A 538 -23.30 29.77 9.73
CA ASP A 538 -23.61 28.82 10.80
C ASP A 538 -23.00 27.42 10.58
N GLU A 539 -22.85 26.97 9.33
CA GLU A 539 -22.11 25.74 8.98
C GLU A 539 -20.62 25.94 9.18
N ARG A 540 -20.08 27.09 8.76
CA ARG A 540 -18.67 27.41 8.98
C ARG A 540 -18.32 27.42 10.47
N LEU A 541 -19.12 28.09 11.30
CA LEU A 541 -18.90 28.11 12.74
C LEU A 541 -19.01 26.70 13.35
N LEU A 542 -19.92 25.87 12.84
CA LEU A 542 -20.05 24.48 13.29
C LEU A 542 -18.82 23.65 12.90
N ALA A 543 -18.32 23.82 11.68
CA ALA A 543 -17.11 23.14 11.21
C ALA A 543 -15.86 23.56 12.01
N GLU A 544 -15.71 24.86 12.30
CA GLU A 544 -14.65 25.37 13.18
C GLU A 544 -14.73 24.74 14.59
N GLN A 545 -15.92 24.37 15.08
CA GLN A 545 -16.07 23.61 16.33
C GLN A 545 -15.68 22.13 16.19
N TRP A 546 -15.88 21.52 15.03
CA TRP A 546 -15.50 20.12 14.79
C TRP A 546 -13.98 19.92 14.81
N LEU A 547 -13.21 20.92 14.36
CA LEU A 547 -11.74 20.91 14.49
C LEU A 547 -11.26 20.83 15.95
N LEU A 548 -12.10 21.23 16.91
CA LEU A 548 -11.79 21.14 18.34
C LEU A 548 -12.28 19.85 19.00
N ALA A 549 -13.02 19.01 18.28
CA ALA A 549 -13.59 17.78 18.81
C ALA A 549 -12.60 16.63 18.62
N GLU A 550 -11.98 16.16 19.69
CA GLU A 550 -10.99 15.08 19.65
C GLU A 550 -11.63 13.68 19.67
N ARG A 551 -10.96 12.73 19.02
CA ARG A 551 -11.27 11.31 19.19
C ARG A 551 -10.85 10.85 20.59
N SER A 552 -11.68 10.01 21.20
CA SER A 552 -11.39 9.50 22.54
C SER A 552 -11.97 8.10 22.75
N VAL A 553 -11.60 7.49 23.87
CA VAL A 553 -12.16 6.22 24.34
C VAL A 553 -13.26 6.52 25.35
N PHE A 554 -14.47 6.05 25.06
CA PHE A 554 -15.65 6.29 25.86
C PHE A 554 -16.18 5.00 26.48
N GLU A 555 -16.59 5.08 27.74
CA GLU A 555 -17.45 4.10 28.39
C GLU A 555 -18.92 4.44 28.14
N VAL A 556 -19.69 3.45 27.68
CA VAL A 556 -21.14 3.56 27.55
C VAL A 556 -21.79 3.44 28.93
N GLU A 557 -22.28 4.53 29.49
CA GLU A 557 -22.91 4.51 30.82
C GLU A 557 -24.40 4.15 30.77
N GLN A 558 -25.12 4.68 29.77
CA GLN A 558 -26.56 4.45 29.60
C GLN A 558 -26.93 4.38 28.13
N VAL A 559 -27.87 3.49 27.80
CA VAL A 559 -28.37 3.32 26.43
C VAL A 559 -29.89 3.53 26.39
N GLN A 560 -30.35 4.40 25.49
CA GLN A 560 -31.76 4.53 25.11
C GLN A 560 -31.93 3.97 23.69
N PRO A 561 -32.33 2.69 23.52
CA PRO A 561 -32.33 2.04 22.23
C PRO A 561 -33.14 2.79 21.16
N GLY A 562 -32.50 3.09 20.04
CA GLY A 562 -33.11 3.82 18.94
C GLY A 562 -33.15 5.34 19.10
N ARG A 563 -32.50 5.90 20.12
CA ARG A 563 -32.61 7.32 20.48
C ARG A 563 -31.28 7.98 20.85
N SER A 564 -30.61 7.53 21.91
CA SER A 564 -29.40 8.16 22.43
C SER A 564 -28.54 7.21 23.25
N VAL A 565 -27.28 7.61 23.47
CA VAL A 565 -26.31 6.94 24.32
C VAL A 565 -25.64 7.98 25.22
N THR A 566 -25.49 7.70 26.50
CA THR A 566 -24.69 8.52 27.42
C THR A 566 -23.28 7.92 27.48
N LEU A 567 -22.28 8.75 27.20
CA LEU A 567 -20.88 8.37 27.12
C LEU A 567 -20.09 9.11 28.19
N ARG A 568 -19.21 8.39 28.86
CA ARG A 568 -18.18 8.96 29.72
C ARG A 568 -16.83 8.81 29.05
N ASP A 569 -16.17 9.91 28.78
CA ASP A 569 -14.80 9.93 28.29
C ASP A 569 -13.87 9.36 29.36
N VAL A 570 -13.08 8.34 29.02
CA VAL A 570 -12.19 7.67 29.96
C VAL A 570 -10.92 8.48 30.22
N ARG A 571 -10.48 9.30 29.26
CA ARG A 571 -9.29 10.17 29.36
C ARG A 571 -9.60 11.41 30.21
N THR A 572 -10.75 12.05 29.99
CA THR A 572 -11.10 13.32 30.68
C THR A 572 -12.05 13.12 31.87
N GLY A 573 -12.87 12.08 31.86
CA GLY A 573 -13.93 11.83 32.83
C GLY A 573 -15.25 12.55 32.53
N ASP A 574 -15.31 13.37 31.48
CA ASP A 574 -16.50 14.13 31.10
C ASP A 574 -17.62 13.22 30.60
N THR A 575 -18.88 13.63 30.80
CA THR A 575 -20.05 12.83 30.44
C THR A 575 -20.98 13.62 29.53
N GLN A 576 -21.43 12.99 28.44
CA GLN A 576 -22.30 13.62 27.44
C GLN A 576 -23.33 12.65 26.86
N GLU A 577 -24.50 13.17 26.51
CA GLU A 577 -25.53 12.42 25.76
C GLU A 577 -25.36 12.66 24.26
N VAL A 578 -25.24 11.58 23.49
CA VAL A 578 -25.09 11.60 22.04
C VAL A 578 -26.35 11.03 21.39
N GLN A 579 -26.92 11.75 20.42
CA GLN A 579 -28.06 11.26 19.66
C GLN A 579 -27.60 10.25 18.61
N GLU A 580 -27.99 9.00 18.81
CA GLU A 580 -27.62 7.89 17.94
C GLU A 580 -28.79 6.88 17.90
N ARG A 581 -29.23 6.52 16.69
CA ARG A 581 -30.45 5.70 16.48
C ARG A 581 -30.16 4.24 16.12
N THR A 582 -29.01 3.94 15.53
CA THR A 582 -28.70 2.63 14.96
C THR A 582 -27.81 1.83 15.92
N ALA A 583 -26.64 2.36 16.27
CA ALA A 583 -25.69 1.77 17.22
C ALA A 583 -26.28 1.61 18.64
N SER A 584 -27.14 2.53 19.10
CA SER A 584 -27.82 2.45 20.40
C SER A 584 -28.74 1.23 20.54
N ARG A 585 -29.05 0.53 19.45
CA ARG A 585 -29.78 -0.76 19.50
C ARG A 585 -28.88 -1.95 19.79
N GLN A 586 -27.56 -1.80 19.65
CA GLN A 586 -26.57 -2.86 19.76
C GLN A 586 -25.59 -2.63 20.92
N LEU A 587 -25.27 -1.36 21.21
CA LEU A 587 -24.40 -0.97 22.32
C LEU A 587 -24.97 -1.40 23.68
N LYS A 588 -24.07 -1.73 24.60
CA LYS A 588 -24.40 -2.18 25.96
C LYS A 588 -23.74 -1.27 26.99
N GLU A 589 -24.41 -1.09 28.13
CA GLU A 589 -23.81 -0.40 29.29
C GLU A 589 -22.52 -1.13 29.72
N GLY A 590 -21.49 -0.35 30.05
CA GLY A 590 -20.15 -0.82 30.39
C GLY A 590 -19.21 -1.11 29.20
N GLN A 591 -19.72 -1.07 27.96
CA GLN A 591 -18.90 -1.25 26.76
C GLN A 591 -17.96 -0.07 26.54
N LEU A 592 -16.74 -0.34 26.07
CA LEU A 592 -15.78 0.68 25.64
C LEU A 592 -15.83 0.84 24.12
N ILE A 593 -15.81 2.09 23.66
CA ILE A 593 -15.79 2.44 22.24
C ILE A 593 -14.78 3.55 21.98
N CYS A 594 -14.12 3.53 20.83
CA CYS A 594 -13.34 4.64 20.29
C CYS A 594 -14.17 5.33 19.22
N ALA A 595 -14.38 6.64 19.37
CA ALA A 595 -15.20 7.43 18.46
C ALA A 595 -14.91 8.94 18.60
N ARG A 596 -15.53 9.74 17.74
CA ARG A 596 -15.51 11.22 17.79
C ARG A 596 -16.94 11.77 17.82
N PRO A 597 -17.53 11.98 19.01
CA PRO A 597 -18.80 12.69 19.13
C PRO A 597 -18.60 14.16 18.76
N ILE A 598 -19.40 14.67 17.82
CA ILE A 598 -19.31 16.07 17.36
C ILE A 598 -20.63 16.83 17.57
N PRO A 599 -20.58 18.16 17.80
CA PRO A 599 -21.78 18.98 17.92
C PRO A 599 -22.51 19.09 16.58
N VAL A 600 -23.84 19.15 16.57
CA VAL A 600 -24.65 19.40 15.35
C VAL A 600 -25.57 20.62 15.46
N GLY A 601 -25.41 21.40 16.53
CA GLY A 601 -26.22 22.56 16.88
C GLY A 601 -26.17 22.78 18.39
N ASP A 602 -27.10 23.59 18.90
CA ASP A 602 -27.14 23.91 20.33
C ASP A 602 -27.34 22.64 21.18
N ASP A 603 -26.36 22.34 22.04
CA ASP A 603 -26.37 21.27 23.04
C ASP A 603 -26.69 19.85 22.51
N THR A 604 -26.42 19.57 21.21
CA THR A 604 -26.69 18.26 20.61
C THR A 604 -25.44 17.66 19.99
N MET A 605 -25.07 16.45 20.44
CA MET A 605 -23.94 15.67 19.91
C MET A 605 -24.43 14.52 19.02
N GLN A 606 -23.69 14.17 17.97
CA GLN A 606 -23.92 13.00 17.10
C GLN A 606 -22.60 12.31 16.72
N PHE A 607 -22.72 11.13 16.12
CA PHE A 607 -21.63 10.42 15.45
C PHE A 607 -21.84 10.45 13.94
N PHE A 608 -20.80 10.82 13.19
CA PHE A 608 -20.76 10.68 11.73
C PHE A 608 -19.71 9.66 11.28
N GLY A 609 -18.51 9.69 11.87
CA GLY A 609 -17.44 8.72 11.62
C GLY A 609 -17.63 7.36 12.31
N GLY A 610 -16.56 6.55 12.25
CA GLY A 610 -16.49 5.20 12.81
C GLY A 610 -16.78 5.13 14.32
N LEU A 611 -17.41 4.02 14.73
CA LEU A 611 -17.70 3.70 16.13
C LEU A 611 -17.10 2.33 16.43
N GLU A 612 -15.90 2.34 16.99
CA GLU A 612 -15.05 1.17 17.07
C GLU A 612 -15.10 0.54 18.47
N PRO A 613 -15.55 -0.72 18.65
CA PRO A 613 -15.45 -1.39 19.94
C PRO A 613 -13.98 -1.53 20.37
N VAL A 614 -13.74 -1.32 21.67
CA VAL A 614 -12.41 -1.45 22.30
C VAL A 614 -12.47 -2.52 23.38
N ALA A 615 -11.58 -3.51 23.34
CA ALA A 615 -11.49 -4.47 24.42
C ALA A 615 -10.80 -3.84 25.64
N LEU A 616 -11.16 -4.29 26.85
CA LEU A 616 -10.62 -3.70 28.09
C LEU A 616 -9.08 -3.75 28.16
N HIS A 617 -8.45 -4.79 27.62
CA HIS A 617 -7.00 -4.95 27.60
C HIS A 617 -6.28 -4.08 26.55
N GLU A 618 -7.02 -3.55 25.57
CA GLU A 618 -6.50 -2.63 24.54
C GLU A 618 -6.64 -1.16 24.98
N ARG A 619 -7.50 -0.88 25.97
CA ARG A 619 -7.84 0.47 26.42
C ARG A 619 -6.63 1.34 26.72
N ASP A 620 -5.75 0.88 27.60
CA ASP A 620 -4.63 1.71 28.10
C ASP A 620 -3.63 1.98 26.95
N ARG A 621 -3.39 0.98 26.08
CA ARG A 621 -2.57 1.14 24.88
C ARG A 621 -3.16 2.14 23.88
N LEU A 622 -4.47 2.08 23.63
CA LEU A 622 -5.13 3.02 22.73
C LEU A 622 -5.16 4.44 23.31
N ILE A 623 -5.31 4.59 24.63
CA ILE A 623 -5.20 5.89 25.30
C ILE A 623 -3.78 6.46 25.12
N ASP A 624 -2.75 5.65 25.38
CA ASP A 624 -1.35 6.07 25.22
C ASP A 624 -1.07 6.51 23.77
N LEU A 625 -1.63 5.81 22.77
CA LEU A 625 -1.54 6.20 21.36
C LEU A 625 -2.27 7.52 21.09
N LEU A 626 -3.51 7.69 21.55
CA LEU A 626 -4.26 8.93 21.33
C LEU A 626 -3.62 10.15 22.03
N ASP A 627 -2.85 9.94 23.10
CA ASP A 627 -2.09 10.98 23.78
C ASP A 627 -0.84 11.43 22.99
N THR A 628 -0.40 10.67 21.98
CA THR A 628 0.69 11.06 21.08
C THR A 628 0.23 11.76 19.80
N GLU A 629 -1.08 11.98 19.62
CA GLU A 629 -1.67 12.56 18.39
C GLU A 629 -1.24 11.77 17.14
N PRO A 630 -1.69 10.50 17.02
CA PRO A 630 -1.27 9.62 15.93
C PRO A 630 -1.79 10.14 14.59
N ASP A 631 -1.09 9.82 13.52
CA ASP A 631 -1.62 10.04 12.18
C ASP A 631 -2.79 9.08 11.86
N ALA A 632 -3.42 9.29 10.70
CA ALA A 632 -4.58 8.51 10.29
C ALA A 632 -4.25 7.01 10.11
N ALA A 633 -3.09 6.67 9.55
CA ALA A 633 -2.69 5.30 9.27
C ALA A 633 -2.36 4.55 10.58
N GLU A 634 -1.59 5.14 11.48
CA GLU A 634 -1.26 4.59 12.80
C GLU A 634 -2.52 4.30 13.63
N LEU A 635 -3.46 5.24 13.65
CA LEU A 635 -4.72 5.09 14.37
C LEU A 635 -5.55 3.93 13.81
N VAL A 636 -5.72 3.89 12.49
CA VAL A 636 -6.55 2.87 11.83
C VAL A 636 -5.89 1.50 11.92
N ALA A 637 -4.57 1.42 11.82
CA ALA A 637 -3.81 0.19 12.04
C ALA A 637 -4.08 -0.36 13.45
N GLU A 638 -3.98 0.48 14.49
CA GLU A 638 -4.21 0.04 15.88
C GLU A 638 -5.65 -0.45 16.10
N LEU A 639 -6.65 0.29 15.61
CA LEU A 639 -8.06 -0.09 15.74
C LEU A 639 -8.43 -1.33 14.93
N SER A 640 -7.70 -1.60 13.84
CA SER A 640 -7.92 -2.75 12.96
C SER A 640 -7.21 -4.01 13.46
N ARG A 641 -6.27 -3.92 14.42
CA ARG A 641 -5.63 -5.09 15.06
C ARG A 641 -6.62 -6.07 15.68
N ARG A 642 -7.83 -5.65 16.05
CA ARG A 642 -8.87 -6.56 16.55
C ARG A 642 -9.30 -7.63 15.53
N PHE A 643 -9.03 -7.38 14.25
CA PHE A 643 -9.26 -8.32 13.16
C PHE A 643 -8.05 -9.22 12.90
N ALA A 644 -6.88 -8.91 13.49
CA ALA A 644 -5.69 -9.71 13.33
C ALA A 644 -5.92 -11.14 13.86
N PRO A 645 -5.39 -12.16 13.17
CA PRO A 645 -5.44 -13.52 13.68
C PRO A 645 -4.77 -13.61 15.06
N PRO A 646 -5.26 -14.48 15.96
CA PRO A 646 -4.68 -14.63 17.28
C PRO A 646 -3.24 -15.14 17.17
N MET A 647 -2.28 -14.35 17.70
CA MET A 647 -0.88 -14.75 17.73
C MET A 647 -0.70 -15.99 18.60
N LEU A 648 -0.24 -17.09 18.00
CA LEU A 648 0.05 -18.32 18.73
C LEU A 648 1.35 -18.16 19.52
N VAL A 649 1.25 -18.22 20.84
CA VAL A 649 2.38 -18.23 21.76
C VAL A 649 2.49 -19.58 22.46
N ASN A 650 3.71 -20.00 22.75
CA ASN A 650 3.95 -21.18 23.57
C ASN A 650 3.57 -20.91 25.05
N SER A 651 3.67 -21.94 25.88
CA SER A 651 3.32 -21.86 27.30
C SER A 651 4.14 -20.85 28.13
N GLU A 652 5.25 -20.34 27.59
CA GLU A 652 6.11 -19.31 28.20
C GLU A 652 5.88 -17.91 27.63
N GLY A 653 4.93 -17.76 26.69
CA GLY A 653 4.61 -16.49 26.04
C GLY A 653 5.52 -16.12 24.87
N ASP A 654 6.43 -16.99 24.44
CA ASP A 654 7.20 -16.75 23.22
C ASP A 654 6.36 -17.11 21.99
N PRO A 655 6.48 -16.37 20.87
CA PRO A 655 5.87 -16.74 19.60
C PRO A 655 6.20 -18.19 19.22
N LEU A 656 5.18 -18.93 18.79
CA LEU A 656 5.34 -20.32 18.37
C LEU A 656 6.14 -20.34 17.05
N ALA A 657 7.18 -21.16 16.99
CA ALA A 657 7.92 -21.43 15.75
C ALA A 657 8.33 -22.90 15.74
N ILE A 658 8.33 -23.52 14.58
CA ILE A 658 8.97 -24.83 14.39
C ILE A 658 10.45 -24.55 14.14
N CYS A 659 11.29 -25.02 15.04
CA CYS A 659 12.73 -24.90 14.93
C CYS A 659 13.32 -26.30 14.93
N GLU A 660 14.06 -26.66 13.89
CA GLU A 660 14.81 -27.91 13.78
C GLU A 660 16.26 -27.59 13.43
N ALA A 661 17.22 -28.20 14.11
CA ALA A 661 18.62 -27.99 13.84
C ALA A 661 19.39 -29.32 13.90
N THR A 662 20.26 -29.53 12.91
CA THR A 662 21.12 -30.71 12.83
C THR A 662 22.55 -30.30 13.15
N VAL A 663 23.12 -30.88 14.22
CA VAL A 663 24.45 -30.52 14.73
C VAL A 663 25.41 -31.69 14.58
N ARG A 664 26.56 -31.47 13.94
CA ARG A 664 27.66 -32.43 13.92
C ARG A 664 28.52 -32.27 15.17
N VAL A 665 28.63 -33.35 15.94
CA VAL A 665 29.42 -33.40 17.18
C VAL A 665 30.81 -34.01 16.96
N SER A 666 31.79 -33.54 17.72
CA SER A 666 33.20 -33.93 17.61
C SER A 666 33.45 -35.33 18.17
N ASP A 667 32.83 -35.67 19.31
CA ASP A 667 32.95 -36.96 20.01
C ASP A 667 31.57 -37.41 20.55
N PRO A 668 30.91 -38.39 19.90
CA PRO A 668 29.58 -38.84 20.28
C PRO A 668 29.47 -39.39 21.70
N ASP A 669 30.44 -40.20 22.14
CA ASP A 669 30.39 -40.85 23.45
C ASP A 669 30.50 -39.80 24.57
N ARG A 670 31.34 -38.77 24.34
CA ARG A 670 31.49 -37.64 25.24
C ARG A 670 30.27 -36.73 25.23
N MET A 671 29.69 -36.47 24.06
CA MET A 671 28.46 -35.68 23.94
C MET A 671 27.30 -36.37 24.66
N GLN A 672 27.13 -37.67 24.46
CA GLN A 672 26.10 -38.46 25.13
C GLN A 672 26.19 -38.34 26.66
N ALA A 673 27.39 -38.50 27.22
CA ALA A 673 27.61 -38.35 28.66
C ALA A 673 27.35 -36.92 29.18
N ALA A 674 27.57 -35.90 28.34
CA ALA A 674 27.31 -34.51 28.68
C ALA A 674 25.81 -34.16 28.62
N LEU A 675 25.07 -34.72 27.64
CA LEU A 675 23.62 -34.58 27.53
C LEU A 675 22.92 -35.29 28.70
N ASP A 676 23.40 -36.46 29.12
CA ASP A 676 22.89 -37.19 30.30
C ASP A 676 23.02 -36.39 31.61
N ASP A 677 23.98 -35.47 31.72
CA ASP A 677 24.17 -34.59 32.89
C ASP A 677 23.34 -33.29 32.78
N THR A 678 22.92 -32.92 31.56
CA THR A 678 22.31 -31.61 31.27
C THR A 678 20.80 -31.69 31.06
N TYR A 679 20.30 -32.77 30.47
CA TYR A 679 18.91 -32.94 30.02
C TYR A 679 18.30 -34.25 30.53
N ASP A 680 16.98 -34.36 30.51
CA ASP A 680 16.27 -35.56 30.95
C ASP A 680 16.34 -36.62 29.85
N ARG A 681 17.03 -37.73 30.11
CA ARG A 681 17.13 -38.85 29.17
C ARG A 681 15.82 -39.65 29.15
N VAL A 682 15.36 -40.01 27.96
CA VAL A 682 14.27 -40.97 27.74
C VAL A 682 14.85 -42.20 27.06
N ASP A 683 14.70 -43.36 27.70
CA ASP A 683 15.21 -44.63 27.17
C ASP A 683 14.25 -45.19 26.12
N ASP A 684 14.53 -44.90 24.85
CA ASP A 684 13.91 -45.53 23.68
C ASP A 684 14.97 -46.29 22.84
N ASP A 685 14.61 -46.84 21.68
CA ASP A 685 15.53 -47.59 20.79
C ASP A 685 16.76 -46.76 20.34
N GLU A 686 16.65 -45.43 20.34
CA GLU A 686 17.72 -44.45 20.11
C GLU A 686 17.85 -43.47 21.29
N PRO A 687 19.06 -42.97 21.61
CA PRO A 687 19.24 -42.07 22.74
C PRO A 687 18.60 -40.70 22.48
N GLN A 688 17.58 -40.37 23.27
CA GLN A 688 16.86 -39.10 23.22
C GLN A 688 16.90 -38.36 24.56
N TRP A 689 16.88 -37.03 24.50
CA TRP A 689 16.85 -36.15 25.65
C TRP A 689 15.79 -35.06 25.49
N PHE A 690 15.18 -34.67 26.61
CA PHE A 690 14.19 -33.62 26.68
C PHE A 690 14.62 -32.52 27.65
N GLU A 691 14.41 -31.26 27.24
CA GLU A 691 14.42 -30.12 28.14
C GLU A 691 12.98 -29.85 28.58
N HIS A 692 12.71 -29.87 29.88
CA HIS A 692 11.39 -29.52 30.42
C HIS A 692 11.41 -28.17 31.13
N VAL A 693 10.22 -27.57 31.21
CA VAL A 693 9.94 -26.45 32.10
C VAL A 693 8.70 -26.72 32.92
N GLU A 694 8.77 -26.34 34.19
CA GLU A 694 7.61 -26.35 35.06
C GLU A 694 6.88 -25.01 34.96
N ILE A 695 5.70 -25.04 34.34
CA ILE A 695 4.81 -23.87 34.20
C ILE A 695 3.49 -24.24 34.83
N GLN A 696 3.05 -23.46 35.82
CA GLN A 696 1.78 -23.68 36.53
C GLN A 696 1.66 -25.10 37.15
N GLY A 697 2.79 -25.72 37.54
CA GLY A 697 2.85 -27.06 38.13
C GLY A 697 2.70 -28.23 37.14
N MET A 698 2.71 -27.94 35.83
CA MET A 698 2.77 -28.93 34.77
C MET A 698 4.16 -28.91 34.11
N GLN A 699 4.73 -30.08 33.86
CA GLN A 699 5.92 -30.17 33.02
C GLN A 699 5.54 -30.04 31.56
N ARG A 700 6.16 -29.08 30.88
CA ARG A 700 6.01 -28.82 29.46
C ARG A 700 7.35 -29.05 28.77
N LEU A 701 7.33 -29.73 27.63
CA LEU A 701 8.51 -29.92 26.79
C LEU A 701 8.93 -28.57 26.20
N ARG A 702 10.21 -28.21 26.36
CA ARG A 702 10.84 -27.03 25.73
C ARG A 702 11.59 -27.39 24.46
N ALA A 703 12.32 -28.50 24.48
CA ALA A 703 13.13 -28.96 23.35
C ALA A 703 13.36 -30.47 23.44
N SER A 704 13.54 -31.11 22.30
CA SER A 704 13.98 -32.49 22.18
C SER A 704 15.29 -32.58 21.41
N MET A 705 16.10 -33.57 21.76
CA MET A 705 17.38 -33.85 21.13
C MET A 705 17.50 -35.36 20.89
N SER A 706 17.97 -35.77 19.71
CA SER A 706 18.23 -37.17 19.37
C SER A 706 19.60 -37.32 18.71
N LEU A 707 20.38 -38.31 19.14
CA LEU A 707 21.77 -38.49 18.69
C LEU A 707 21.91 -39.77 17.85
N GLU A 708 22.16 -39.61 16.56
CA GLU A 708 22.49 -40.70 15.65
C GLU A 708 23.95 -40.59 15.14
N GLY A 709 24.81 -41.49 15.63
CA GLY A 709 26.22 -41.52 15.23
C GLY A 709 26.98 -40.24 15.62
N ARG A 710 27.25 -39.34 14.67
CA ARG A 710 27.91 -38.03 14.92
C ARG A 710 26.97 -36.85 14.71
N THR A 711 25.69 -37.10 14.54
CA THR A 711 24.69 -36.11 14.19
C THR A 711 23.67 -36.04 15.31
N LEU A 712 23.45 -34.83 15.84
CA LEU A 712 22.51 -34.54 16.89
C LEU A 712 21.40 -33.67 16.29
N ASP A 713 20.19 -34.19 16.22
CA ASP A 713 19.01 -33.45 15.77
C ASP A 713 18.31 -32.83 16.97
N VAL A 714 17.96 -31.55 16.86
CA VAL A 714 17.36 -30.73 17.90
C VAL A 714 16.05 -30.18 17.37
N ALA A 715 14.98 -30.27 18.16
CA ALA A 715 13.71 -29.63 17.85
C ALA A 715 13.23 -28.75 19.01
N ALA A 716 12.70 -27.58 18.69
CA ALA A 716 12.14 -26.64 19.67
C ALA A 716 10.94 -25.87 19.09
N SER A 717 10.03 -25.45 19.97
CA SER A 717 8.78 -24.77 19.59
C SER A 717 8.85 -23.23 19.64
N SER A 718 10.06 -22.66 19.70
CA SER A 718 10.33 -21.23 19.51
C SER A 718 11.82 -20.99 19.24
N GLU A 719 12.14 -19.91 18.52
CA GLU A 719 13.53 -19.57 18.16
C GLU A 719 14.40 -19.33 19.38
N LYS A 720 13.87 -18.60 20.39
CA LYS A 720 14.57 -18.40 21.68
C LYS A 720 14.91 -19.71 22.38
N ARG A 721 14.04 -20.73 22.28
CA ARG A 721 14.31 -22.06 22.85
C ARG A 721 15.41 -22.77 22.05
N MET A 722 15.37 -22.69 20.72
CA MET A 722 16.43 -23.24 19.85
C MET A 722 17.80 -22.60 20.15
N ASP A 723 17.89 -21.28 20.18
CA ASP A 723 19.13 -20.55 20.47
C ASP A 723 19.72 -20.94 21.83
N ARG A 724 18.87 -21.12 22.83
CA ARG A 724 19.29 -21.56 24.17
C ARG A 724 19.90 -22.96 24.14
N VAL A 725 19.30 -23.89 23.39
CA VAL A 725 19.81 -25.26 23.25
C VAL A 725 21.12 -25.26 22.48
N LEU A 726 21.19 -24.61 21.31
CA LEU A 726 22.42 -24.50 20.52
C LEU A 726 23.55 -23.84 21.30
N ALA A 727 23.28 -22.77 22.05
CA ALA A 727 24.28 -22.14 22.92
C ALA A 727 24.75 -23.07 24.06
N THR A 728 23.90 -23.99 24.51
CA THR A 728 24.28 -25.00 25.50
C THR A 728 25.13 -26.09 24.87
N LEU A 729 24.75 -26.61 23.70
CA LEU A 729 25.53 -27.58 22.94
C LEU A 729 26.93 -27.04 22.60
N ALA A 730 27.04 -25.77 22.20
CA ALA A 730 28.32 -25.11 21.89
C ALA A 730 29.28 -25.07 23.10
N ARG A 731 28.73 -25.02 24.32
CA ARG A 731 29.53 -25.07 25.56
C ARG A 731 29.96 -26.49 25.89
N LEU A 732 29.14 -27.49 25.58
CA LEU A 732 29.44 -28.91 25.82
C LEU A 732 30.48 -29.43 24.81
N ASP A 733 30.38 -29.00 23.55
CA ASP A 733 31.31 -29.33 22.47
C ASP A 733 31.69 -28.07 21.66
N PRO A 734 32.80 -27.40 22.01
CA PRO A 734 33.26 -26.20 21.30
C PRO A 734 33.68 -26.45 19.84
N GLU A 735 33.87 -27.70 19.42
CA GLU A 735 34.22 -28.05 18.03
C GLU A 735 33.00 -28.49 17.21
N MET A 736 31.79 -28.45 17.78
CA MET A 736 30.56 -28.80 17.06
C MET A 736 30.33 -27.87 15.86
N LYS A 737 29.63 -28.38 14.84
CA LYS A 737 29.21 -27.58 13.68
C LYS A 737 27.72 -27.78 13.45
N VAL A 738 26.97 -26.68 13.43
CA VAL A 738 25.60 -26.68 12.91
C VAL A 738 25.69 -26.98 11.41
N LEU A 739 25.00 -28.03 10.96
CA LEU A 739 24.93 -28.43 9.56
C LEU A 739 23.71 -27.83 8.88
N ASP A 740 22.62 -27.74 9.63
CA ASP A 740 21.33 -27.20 9.21
C ASP A 740 20.63 -26.56 10.41
N ASP A 741 19.92 -25.46 10.18
CA ASP A 741 19.14 -24.71 11.18
C ASP A 741 17.91 -24.13 10.47
N PHE A 742 16.81 -24.86 10.57
CA PHE A 742 15.52 -24.51 9.98
C PHE A 742 14.64 -23.87 11.06
N ARG A 743 14.07 -22.70 10.73
CA ARG A 743 13.16 -21.97 11.62
C ARG A 743 11.99 -21.42 10.81
N ARG A 744 10.78 -21.80 11.20
CA ARG A 744 9.53 -21.31 10.60
C ARG A 744 8.56 -20.83 11.68
N PRO A 745 8.25 -19.52 11.75
CA PRO A 745 7.21 -19.02 12.64
C PRO A 745 5.84 -19.65 12.30
N VAL A 746 5.03 -19.91 13.33
CA VAL A 746 3.64 -20.36 13.19
C VAL A 746 2.74 -19.19 13.57
N ARG A 747 2.15 -18.52 12.58
CA ARG A 747 1.52 -17.22 12.80
C ARG A 747 0.06 -17.35 13.24
N ASP A 748 -0.64 -18.35 12.73
CA ASP A 748 -2.05 -18.60 13.04
C ASP A 748 -2.43 -20.08 13.02
N ALA A 749 -3.72 -20.36 13.22
CA ALA A 749 -4.26 -21.72 13.26
C ALA A 749 -4.23 -22.43 11.89
N ARG A 750 -4.19 -21.69 10.78
CA ARG A 750 -4.09 -22.24 9.42
C ARG A 750 -2.66 -22.67 9.14
N ASP A 751 -1.67 -21.83 9.47
CA ASP A 751 -0.25 -22.20 9.47
C ASP A 751 -0.02 -23.46 10.32
N ALA A 752 -0.62 -23.49 11.52
CA ALA A 752 -0.50 -24.64 12.42
C ALA A 752 -1.14 -25.91 11.84
N ALA A 753 -2.27 -25.79 11.13
CA ALA A 753 -2.95 -26.92 10.49
C ALA A 753 -2.20 -27.44 9.27
N GLU A 754 -1.68 -26.55 8.41
CA GLU A 754 -0.86 -26.89 7.25
C GLU A 754 0.43 -27.60 7.67
N LEU A 755 1.07 -27.11 8.73
CA LEU A 755 2.23 -27.75 9.34
C LEU A 755 1.89 -29.09 10.00
N ALA A 756 0.73 -29.23 10.65
CA ALA A 756 0.29 -30.51 11.21
C ALA A 756 0.08 -31.58 10.11
N GLU A 757 -0.41 -31.16 8.92
CA GLU A 757 -0.50 -32.03 7.74
C GLU A 757 0.88 -32.36 7.14
N GLU A 758 1.79 -31.39 7.09
CA GLU A 758 3.15 -31.54 6.54
C GLU A 758 4.04 -32.47 7.40
N PHE A 759 3.89 -32.42 8.73
CA PHE A 759 4.68 -33.19 9.69
C PHE A 759 3.97 -34.45 10.25
N GLY A 760 2.75 -34.75 9.79
CA GLY A 760 2.10 -36.05 10.02
C GLY A 760 1.72 -36.35 11.48
N VAL A 761 1.34 -35.35 12.27
CA VAL A 761 0.83 -35.54 13.64
C VAL A 761 -0.65 -35.94 13.58
N GLY A 762 -0.91 -37.19 13.20
CA GLY A 762 -2.27 -37.74 13.12
C GLY A 762 -2.79 -38.23 14.48
N ASP A 763 -3.99 -37.76 14.83
CA ASP A 763 -5.01 -38.39 15.70
C ASP A 763 -4.53 -39.38 16.76
N GLU A 764 -4.34 -38.91 18.00
CA GLU A 764 -4.49 -39.76 19.18
C GLU A 764 -5.45 -39.14 20.21
N ASP A 765 -6.53 -39.90 20.45
CA ASP A 765 -7.54 -39.83 21.53
C ASP A 765 -8.55 -38.66 21.55
N GLU A 766 -9.61 -38.78 20.75
CA GLU A 766 -10.91 -38.14 21.05
C GLU A 766 -11.45 -38.66 22.40
N LEU A 767 -11.46 -37.79 23.42
CA LEU A 767 -12.14 -38.04 24.69
C LEU A 767 -13.65 -37.84 24.53
N ASP A 768 -14.44 -38.82 24.99
CA ASP A 768 -15.91 -38.80 24.95
C ASP A 768 -16.47 -37.89 26.07
N ASP A 769 -16.93 -36.69 25.71
CA ASP A 769 -17.35 -35.59 26.60
C ASP A 769 -18.55 -35.92 27.53
N ASP A 770 -19.26 -37.03 27.29
CA ASP A 770 -20.49 -37.40 28.01
C ASP A 770 -20.29 -38.42 29.18
N ASP A 771 -19.06 -38.76 29.59
CA ASP A 771 -18.82 -39.62 30.76
C ASP A 771 -19.04 -38.84 32.10
N PRO A 772 -19.96 -39.29 32.99
CA PRO A 772 -20.23 -38.66 34.28
C PRO A 772 -19.01 -38.51 35.21
N LYS A 773 -17.98 -39.35 35.05
CA LYS A 773 -16.72 -39.23 35.80
C LYS A 773 -15.80 -38.17 35.23
N VAL A 774 -15.79 -38.00 33.90
CA VAL A 774 -15.04 -36.93 33.22
C VAL A 774 -15.66 -35.58 33.56
N ALA A 775 -16.99 -35.45 33.52
CA ALA A 775 -17.69 -34.24 33.94
C ALA A 775 -17.43 -33.85 35.41
N ALA A 776 -17.39 -34.82 36.33
CA ALA A 776 -17.07 -34.56 37.74
C ALA A 776 -15.60 -34.15 37.96
N ALA A 777 -14.67 -34.78 37.24
CA ALA A 777 -13.25 -34.42 37.28
C ALA A 777 -13.00 -33.04 36.64
N LEU A 778 -13.71 -32.72 35.55
CA LEU A 778 -13.67 -31.42 34.90
C LEU A 778 -14.20 -30.31 35.83
N GLU A 779 -15.29 -30.57 36.55
CA GLU A 779 -15.84 -29.61 37.52
C GLU A 779 -14.90 -29.37 38.71
N GLU A 780 -14.22 -30.40 39.21
CA GLU A 780 -13.18 -30.27 40.24
C GLU A 780 -11.97 -29.49 39.72
N PHE A 781 -11.51 -29.80 38.50
CA PHE A 781 -10.43 -29.08 37.82
C PHE A 781 -10.76 -27.60 37.60
N ILE A 782 -11.98 -27.28 37.15
CA ILE A 782 -12.44 -25.90 36.95
C ILE A 782 -12.45 -25.12 38.28
N ARG A 783 -12.87 -25.73 39.39
CA ARG A 783 -12.86 -25.05 40.71
C ARG A 783 -11.46 -24.78 41.22
N ASP A 784 -10.55 -25.72 41.03
CA ASP A 784 -9.13 -25.52 41.34
C ASP A 784 -8.52 -24.43 40.43
N TYR A 785 -8.91 -24.41 39.16
CA TYR A 785 -8.50 -23.38 38.20
C TYR A 785 -9.04 -22.00 38.57
N GLU A 786 -10.34 -21.86 38.90
CA GLU A 786 -10.95 -20.61 39.38
C GLU A 786 -10.23 -20.08 40.63
N THR A 787 -9.92 -20.96 41.58
CA THR A 787 -9.21 -20.57 42.81
C THR A 787 -7.81 -20.05 42.50
N LYS A 788 -7.10 -20.70 41.58
CA LYS A 788 -5.77 -20.25 41.14
C LYS A 788 -5.85 -18.96 40.33
N TRP A 789 -6.84 -18.81 39.46
CA TRP A 789 -7.06 -17.64 38.61
C TRP A 789 -7.23 -16.36 39.44
N LEU A 790 -7.88 -16.43 40.61
CA LEU A 790 -8.02 -15.30 41.53
C LEU A 790 -6.69 -14.71 42.03
N ASP A 791 -5.62 -15.49 42.01
CA ASP A 791 -4.28 -15.13 42.46
C ASP A 791 -3.29 -15.02 41.29
N GLN A 792 -3.75 -15.13 40.03
CA GLN A 792 -2.93 -15.01 38.83
C GLN A 792 -2.91 -13.57 38.30
N PRO A 793 -1.74 -13.05 37.88
CA PRO A 793 -1.63 -11.81 37.10
C PRO A 793 -2.47 -11.87 35.84
N ILE A 794 -3.39 -10.92 35.64
CA ILE A 794 -4.25 -10.88 34.45
C ILE A 794 -3.83 -9.73 33.55
N PRO A 795 -3.50 -9.97 32.27
CA PRO A 795 -3.14 -8.90 31.33
C PRO A 795 -4.22 -7.82 31.18
N ALA A 796 -5.51 -8.21 31.16
CA ALA A 796 -6.64 -7.27 31.13
C ALA A 796 -6.80 -6.40 32.39
N LEU A 797 -6.02 -6.68 33.45
CA LEU A 797 -5.93 -5.90 34.67
C LEU A 797 -4.51 -5.34 34.87
N ASP A 798 -3.76 -5.14 33.79
CA ASP A 798 -2.39 -4.59 33.83
C ASP A 798 -1.47 -5.43 34.73
N GLY A 799 -1.55 -6.76 34.59
CA GLY A 799 -0.75 -7.71 35.37
C GLY A 799 -1.15 -7.86 36.84
N HIS A 800 -2.22 -7.20 37.30
CA HIS A 800 -2.72 -7.38 38.68
C HIS A 800 -3.56 -8.65 38.80
N THR A 801 -3.61 -9.24 40.00
CA THR A 801 -4.50 -10.36 40.28
C THR A 801 -5.94 -9.89 40.53
N PRO A 802 -6.96 -10.73 40.29
CA PRO A 802 -8.34 -10.40 40.60
C PRO A 802 -8.54 -9.98 42.07
N ARG A 803 -7.83 -10.58 43.04
CA ARG A 803 -7.90 -10.13 44.44
C ARG A 803 -7.30 -8.75 44.64
N GLN A 804 -6.16 -8.47 44.02
CA GLN A 804 -5.52 -7.15 44.11
C GLN A 804 -6.40 -6.08 43.48
N ALA A 805 -6.97 -6.35 42.30
CA ALA A 805 -7.88 -5.42 41.63
C ALA A 805 -9.19 -5.22 42.40
N ALA A 806 -9.70 -6.23 43.12
CA ALA A 806 -10.89 -6.08 43.97
C ALA A 806 -10.64 -5.13 45.15
N ASP A 807 -9.45 -5.19 45.74
CA ASP A 807 -9.06 -4.38 46.90
C ASP A 807 -8.54 -2.99 46.51
N ASP A 808 -8.27 -2.73 45.22
CA ASP A 808 -7.86 -1.43 44.69
C ASP A 808 -9.08 -0.63 44.18
N PRO A 809 -9.44 0.51 44.81
CA PRO A 809 -10.57 1.33 44.39
C PRO A 809 -10.51 1.83 42.93
N THR A 810 -9.31 1.95 42.36
CA THR A 810 -9.11 2.46 40.99
C THR A 810 -9.24 1.35 39.94
N ARG A 811 -8.91 0.09 40.29
CA ARG A 811 -8.96 -1.07 39.39
C ARG A 811 -10.16 -2.00 39.65
N ARG A 812 -10.90 -1.81 40.75
CA ARG A 812 -12.10 -2.59 41.09
C ARG A 812 -13.17 -2.49 39.99
N GLY A 813 -13.29 -1.34 39.34
CA GLY A 813 -14.17 -1.17 38.18
C GLY A 813 -13.76 -2.05 37.00
N ASP A 814 -12.46 -2.08 36.66
CA ASP A 814 -11.90 -2.89 35.58
C ASP A 814 -12.13 -4.39 35.83
N LEU A 815 -11.96 -4.84 37.07
CA LEU A 815 -12.28 -6.21 37.48
C LEU A 815 -13.76 -6.54 37.32
N ILE A 816 -14.67 -5.64 37.72
CA ILE A 816 -16.11 -5.86 37.55
C ILE A 816 -16.46 -6.02 36.07
N LYS A 817 -15.90 -5.16 35.21
CA LYS A 817 -16.09 -5.23 33.75
C LYS A 817 -15.56 -6.53 33.15
N LEU A 818 -14.37 -6.98 33.58
CA LEU A 818 -13.82 -8.27 33.17
C LEU A 818 -14.76 -9.41 33.57
N LEU A 819 -15.28 -9.40 34.79
CA LEU A 819 -16.22 -10.40 35.27
C LEU A 819 -17.55 -10.37 34.49
N ASP A 820 -18.06 -9.19 34.11
CA ASP A 820 -19.27 -9.06 33.29
C ASP A 820 -19.17 -9.72 31.91
N SER A 821 -17.96 -9.99 31.42
CA SER A 821 -17.74 -10.75 30.17
C SER A 821 -17.86 -12.26 30.33
N PHE A 822 -17.89 -12.79 31.56
CA PHE A 822 -17.88 -14.24 31.83
C PHE A 822 -19.31 -14.81 31.90
N PRO A 823 -19.52 -16.06 31.47
CA PRO A 823 -20.84 -16.69 31.52
C PRO A 823 -21.28 -16.95 32.98
N SER A 824 -22.59 -16.88 33.24
CA SER A 824 -23.19 -17.15 34.56
C SER A 824 -24.04 -18.43 34.58
N GLY A 825 -23.99 -19.14 35.71
CA GLY A 825 -24.86 -20.28 35.98
C GLY A 825 -24.81 -21.37 34.92
N ALA A 826 -25.97 -21.74 34.35
CA ALA A 826 -26.08 -22.86 33.41
C ALA A 826 -25.37 -22.62 32.06
N ALA A 827 -24.99 -21.37 31.75
CA ALA A 827 -24.24 -21.02 30.54
C ALA A 827 -22.72 -21.30 30.68
N ALA A 828 -22.21 -21.48 31.89
CA ALA A 828 -20.80 -21.75 32.18
C ALA A 828 -20.42 -23.24 32.10
N ARG A 829 -21.23 -24.09 31.43
CA ARG A 829 -20.97 -25.54 31.38
C ARG A 829 -19.60 -25.82 30.76
N GLY A 830 -18.69 -26.38 31.56
CA GLY A 830 -17.31 -26.69 31.17
C GLY A 830 -16.31 -25.53 31.32
N GLY A 831 -16.72 -24.38 31.87
CA GLY A 831 -15.86 -23.20 32.05
C GLY A 831 -16.05 -22.46 33.39
N MET A 832 -15.37 -21.33 33.53
CA MET A 832 -15.42 -20.50 34.75
C MET A 832 -16.79 -19.83 34.93
N ASP A 833 -17.29 -19.78 36.16
CA ASP A 833 -18.59 -19.20 36.52
C ASP A 833 -18.41 -17.86 37.25
N VAL A 834 -18.93 -16.79 36.63
CA VAL A 834 -18.81 -15.44 37.17
C VAL A 834 -19.42 -15.29 38.57
N ASP A 835 -20.51 -16.01 38.88
CA ASP A 835 -21.18 -15.88 40.18
C ASP A 835 -20.30 -16.40 41.31
N ARG A 836 -19.52 -17.46 41.03
CA ARG A 836 -18.54 -18.02 41.98
C ARG A 836 -17.34 -17.10 42.16
N LEU A 837 -16.83 -16.54 41.08
CA LEU A 837 -15.71 -15.59 41.10
C LEU A 837 -16.09 -14.31 41.88
N ARG A 838 -17.27 -13.74 41.64
CA ARG A 838 -17.79 -12.58 42.39
C ARG A 838 -17.92 -12.87 43.88
N ALA A 839 -18.49 -14.01 44.23
CA ALA A 839 -18.61 -14.42 45.63
C ALA A 839 -17.24 -14.56 46.31
N ALA A 840 -16.23 -15.08 45.61
CA ALA A 840 -14.87 -15.24 46.13
C ALA A 840 -14.09 -13.92 46.26
N LEU A 841 -14.48 -12.90 45.49
CA LEU A 841 -13.88 -11.55 45.48
C LEU A 841 -14.66 -10.54 46.34
N GLY A 842 -15.82 -10.91 46.88
CA GLY A 842 -16.67 -10.02 47.67
C GLY A 842 -17.26 -8.87 46.84
N LEU A 843 -17.66 -9.18 45.60
CA LEU A 843 -18.23 -8.25 44.62
C LEU A 843 -19.73 -8.46 44.44
#